data_AF-A0A3Q7ELW1-F1
#
_entry.id   AF-A0A3Q7ELW1-F1
#
_cell.length_a   1.000
_cell.length_b   1.000
_cell.length_c   1.000
_cell.angle_alpha   90.00
_cell.angle_beta   90.00
_cell.angle_gamma   90.00
#
_symmetry.space_group_name_H-M   'P 1'
#
loop_
_entity.id
_entity.type
_entity.pdbx_description
1 polymer ?
#
loop_
_entity_poly.entity_id
_entity_poly.type
_entity_poly.pdbx_seq_one_letter_code
_entity_poly.pdbx_strand_id
1 'polypeptide(L)'
;MASRSSIRLISYSNEIINGEPIYISSNCYPIKAHKYEPAGLAFHSAALRLIGHVEKEDPKDGKEDVPNDKEQTFAYSSESYSSKGKKKSSTGEKVQDHYALLGLSNLRYLASEDQIRKSYRDAALRHHPDKLASLLLAEETEAAKQAKKEEIENHFKAIQEAYEVLMDPVRRRIYDSTDEFDDEIPTECAPQDFFKVFGPAFLRNGRWSVTQPIPSLGDENTPIKEVDSFYNFWYSFKSWREFPHADEFDLEQAESRDHKRWMERQNAKLSEKARKEETARVRTLVDNAYRKDPRILGRKEAEKAEKQRKKDAKLLAKKLQEAEAIRIVEEDKRKKEEEEKRAAEVALQQKKLKEKEKKLLRKERSRLRTLAAPVLSQRLLGLNDDDVEGLCMSLDIEQLRNLCDKADGQGEIVIAELLRGALGHEHNLKYENKDEKIKSQQNGSLDSKKQVPLMSSEKKEKPWSKEEIDLLRKGMLKYPKGTSRRWEVISDYIGTARTVEEILKATKTVLLQKPDSAKAFDSFLEKRKPAPTIVSPLSTRAEVEGVENSSKPESGSAKVADSQETPSQNTNSQNTEDAPTANGVSSSSDSDVWSAVQEKALVQALKTFPKETSQRWERVATAVPGKTMNQCKKKFALLKENFRSKKSAV
;
A
#
# COMPACT_ATOMS: atom_id res chain seq x y z
N MET A 1 14.35 6.06 59.21
CA MET A 1 13.78 4.94 59.98
C MET A 1 12.34 4.77 59.51
N ALA A 2 11.79 3.64 59.07
CA ALA A 2 12.25 2.27 58.92
C ALA A 2 11.64 1.74 57.59
N SER A 3 12.42 0.98 56.82
CA SER A 3 11.94 0.30 55.61
C SER A 3 10.96 -0.80 56.03
N ARG A 4 9.69 -0.68 55.65
CA ARG A 4 8.72 -1.78 55.78
C ARG A 4 9.02 -2.81 54.69
N SER A 5 9.77 -3.83 55.06
CA SER A 5 9.96 -5.06 54.27
C SER A 5 8.59 -5.69 54.04
N SER A 6 8.11 -5.67 52.80
CA SER A 6 6.86 -6.35 52.43
C SER A 6 7.16 -7.86 52.37
N ILE A 7 6.82 -8.58 53.43
CA ILE A 7 6.93 -10.04 53.52
C ILE A 7 5.81 -10.61 52.64
N ARG A 8 6.18 -11.31 51.55
CA ARG A 8 5.21 -12.03 50.71
C ARG A 8 5.06 -13.47 51.20
N LEU A 9 3.81 -13.88 51.36
CA LEU A 9 3.40 -15.23 51.73
C LEU A 9 3.66 -16.19 50.55
N ILE A 10 4.54 -17.18 50.73
CA ILE A 10 4.66 -18.31 49.79
C ILE A 10 4.00 -19.49 50.49
N SER A 11 2.87 -19.96 50.00
CA SER A 11 2.25 -21.20 50.46
C SER A 11 2.14 -22.19 49.31
N TYR A 12 2.82 -23.33 49.41
CA TYR A 12 2.43 -24.54 48.69
C TYR A 12 1.53 -25.36 49.60
N SER A 13 0.42 -25.86 49.06
CA SER A 13 -0.71 -26.46 49.77
C SER A 13 -0.40 -27.73 50.57
N ASN A 14 0.85 -28.20 50.60
CA ASN A 14 1.27 -29.41 51.32
C ASN A 14 2.35 -29.16 52.41
N GLU A 15 2.78 -27.92 52.67
CA GLU A 15 3.80 -27.60 53.69
C GLU A 15 3.25 -26.80 54.89
N ILE A 16 1.96 -26.99 55.21
CA ILE A 16 1.37 -26.42 56.42
C ILE A 16 1.62 -27.41 57.57
N ILE A 17 2.66 -27.17 58.36
CA ILE A 17 2.84 -27.86 59.64
C ILE A 17 2.04 -27.08 60.70
N ASN A 18 1.05 -27.73 61.32
CA ASN A 18 0.22 -27.19 62.42
C ASN A 18 -0.70 -25.99 62.14
N GLY A 19 -1.02 -25.70 60.87
CA GLY A 19 -2.04 -24.69 60.53
C GLY A 19 -1.58 -23.23 60.61
N GLU A 20 -0.32 -22.97 60.95
CA GLU A 20 0.24 -21.61 60.98
C GLU A 20 1.12 -21.33 59.75
N PRO A 21 0.96 -20.17 59.09
CA PRO A 21 1.78 -19.79 57.93
C PRO A 21 3.23 -19.51 58.34
N ILE A 22 4.19 -20.17 57.69
CA ILE A 22 5.62 -19.98 57.93
C ILE A 22 6.10 -18.77 57.11
N TYR A 23 6.73 -17.80 57.79
CA TYR A 23 7.33 -16.62 57.16
C TYR A 23 8.85 -16.83 57.02
N ILE A 24 9.35 -17.00 55.80
CA ILE A 24 10.80 -17.09 55.52
C ILE A 24 11.25 -15.82 54.81
N SER A 25 12.14 -15.04 55.43
CA SER A 25 12.84 -13.93 54.79
C SER A 25 14.16 -14.41 54.19
N SER A 26 14.34 -14.25 52.87
CA SER A 26 15.59 -14.57 52.18
C SER A 26 16.65 -13.50 52.45
N ASN A 27 17.79 -13.90 53.02
CA ASN A 27 18.94 -13.03 53.32
C ASN A 27 19.95 -12.96 52.16
N CYS A 28 19.51 -13.05 50.91
CA CYS A 28 20.39 -12.96 49.75
C CYS A 28 20.53 -11.49 49.28
N TYR A 29 21.76 -10.98 49.24
CA TYR A 29 22.14 -9.68 48.66
C TYR A 29 21.51 -9.47 47.25
N PRO A 30 21.27 -8.22 46.82
CA PRO A 30 20.37 -7.93 45.71
C PRO A 30 20.99 -8.30 44.36
N ILE A 31 20.72 -9.52 43.90
CA ILE A 31 20.72 -9.82 42.46
C ILE A 31 19.58 -8.99 41.88
N LYS A 32 19.88 -8.15 40.88
CA LYS A 32 18.89 -7.31 40.18
C LYS A 32 17.66 -8.15 39.84
N ALA A 33 16.57 -7.95 40.59
CA ALA A 33 15.35 -8.71 40.44
C ALA A 33 14.75 -8.42 39.06
N HIS A 34 14.89 -9.37 38.14
CA HIS A 34 13.98 -9.47 37.01
C HIS A 34 12.59 -9.81 37.56
N LYS A 35 11.51 -9.37 36.88
CA LYS A 35 10.11 -9.44 37.34
C LYS A 35 9.53 -10.86 37.49
N TYR A 36 10.38 -11.88 37.63
CA TYR A 36 10.00 -13.29 37.69
C TYR A 36 10.58 -13.91 38.96
N GLU A 37 9.76 -14.66 39.68
CA GLU A 37 10.21 -15.43 40.84
C GLU A 37 10.92 -16.70 40.36
N PRO A 38 12.11 -17.02 40.92
CA PRO A 38 12.78 -18.27 40.59
C PRO A 38 11.97 -19.46 41.13
N ALA A 39 11.71 -20.44 40.27
CA ALA A 39 10.93 -21.65 40.59
C ALA A 39 11.58 -22.90 39.99
N GLY A 40 11.27 -24.07 40.55
CA GLY A 40 11.71 -25.37 40.07
C GLY A 40 12.67 -26.12 41.01
N LEU A 41 12.89 -27.41 40.71
CA LEU A 41 13.60 -28.35 41.59
C LEU A 41 15.04 -27.92 41.91
N ALA A 42 15.72 -27.30 40.95
CA ALA A 42 17.09 -26.82 41.11
C ALA A 42 17.17 -25.63 42.07
N PHE A 43 16.18 -24.74 42.05
CA PHE A 43 16.09 -23.63 42.99
C PHE A 43 15.69 -24.12 44.39
N HIS A 44 14.73 -25.04 44.46
CA HIS A 44 14.27 -25.64 45.71
C HIS A 44 15.41 -26.41 46.43
N SER A 45 16.18 -27.23 45.70
CA SER A 45 17.34 -27.95 46.27
C SER A 45 18.46 -27.01 46.73
N ALA A 46 18.71 -25.91 46.01
CA ALA A 46 19.66 -24.89 46.45
C ALA A 46 19.17 -24.16 47.71
N ALA A 47 17.87 -23.85 47.80
CA ALA A 47 17.26 -23.24 48.97
C ALA A 47 17.32 -24.15 50.20
N LEU A 48 16.99 -25.44 50.06
CA LEU A 48 17.10 -26.43 51.15
C LEU A 48 18.53 -26.56 51.66
N ARG A 49 19.52 -26.55 50.74
CA ARG A 49 20.95 -26.59 51.11
C ARG A 49 21.38 -25.33 51.87
N LEU A 50 20.86 -24.15 51.50
CA LEU A 50 21.15 -22.89 52.18
C LEU A 50 20.47 -22.79 53.56
N ILE A 51 19.33 -23.44 53.75
CA ILE A 51 18.59 -23.50 55.02
C ILE A 51 19.17 -24.58 55.95
N GLY A 52 20.16 -25.35 55.49
CA GLY A 52 20.85 -26.36 56.31
C GLY A 52 20.13 -27.71 56.38
N HIS A 53 19.07 -27.91 55.59
CA HIS A 53 18.50 -29.23 55.35
C HIS A 53 19.36 -29.96 54.32
N VAL A 54 20.41 -30.60 54.81
CA VAL A 54 21.22 -31.57 54.06
C VAL A 54 20.84 -32.96 54.57
N GLU A 55 20.25 -33.80 53.72
CA GLU A 55 20.33 -35.24 53.94
C GLU A 55 21.81 -35.63 53.84
N LYS A 56 22.39 -35.99 54.98
CA LYS A 56 23.74 -36.54 55.05
C LYS A 56 23.66 -37.98 54.58
N GLU A 57 24.32 -38.30 53.47
CA GLU A 57 24.75 -39.68 53.24
C GLU A 57 26.00 -39.93 54.08
N ASP A 58 25.87 -40.72 55.14
CA ASP A 58 26.98 -41.25 55.94
C ASP A 58 27.60 -42.47 55.24
N PRO A 59 28.93 -42.63 55.19
CA PRO A 59 29.58 -43.79 54.59
C PRO A 59 30.03 -44.80 55.67
N LYS A 60 29.45 -46.00 55.72
CA LYS A 60 30.07 -47.18 56.40
C LYS A 60 29.70 -48.54 55.75
N ASP A 61 30.75 -49.14 55.19
CA ASP A 61 31.26 -50.52 55.34
C ASP A 61 30.34 -51.71 55.70
N GLY A 62 30.31 -52.73 54.81
CA GLY A 62 30.59 -54.13 55.18
C GLY A 62 29.49 -55.13 55.60
N LYS A 63 29.03 -55.92 54.61
CA LYS A 63 28.66 -57.38 54.61
C LYS A 63 27.36 -57.95 55.23
N GLU A 64 26.77 -58.81 54.38
CA GLU A 64 26.03 -60.08 54.58
C GLU A 64 24.48 -60.16 54.39
N ASP A 65 24.15 -60.99 53.38
CA ASP A 65 23.05 -61.95 53.16
C ASP A 65 21.63 -61.56 52.64
N VAL A 66 21.25 -62.36 51.64
CA VAL A 66 20.16 -62.36 50.61
C VAL A 66 18.99 -63.28 51.11
N PRO A 67 17.75 -63.45 50.53
CA PRO A 67 17.08 -62.93 49.30
C PRO A 67 15.60 -62.43 49.39
N ASN A 68 15.25 -61.59 48.39
CA ASN A 68 14.10 -61.66 47.46
C ASN A 68 12.65 -61.80 47.99
N ASP A 69 11.75 -60.86 47.71
CA ASP A 69 11.01 -60.70 46.42
C ASP A 69 9.97 -59.56 46.50
N LYS A 70 9.94 -58.73 45.44
CA LYS A 70 8.83 -57.89 44.90
C LYS A 70 8.26 -56.70 45.71
N GLU A 71 8.75 -55.49 45.35
CA GLU A 71 7.87 -54.34 45.06
C GLU A 71 8.55 -53.33 44.10
N GLN A 72 8.13 -53.43 42.84
CA GLN A 72 7.96 -52.40 41.81
C GLN A 72 8.65 -51.02 42.00
N THR A 73 9.94 -50.92 41.68
CA THR A 73 10.60 -49.65 41.39
C THR A 73 10.29 -49.21 39.96
N PHE A 74 9.52 -48.13 39.85
CA PHE A 74 9.23 -47.39 38.63
C PHE A 74 10.53 -46.74 38.12
N ALA A 75 11.28 -47.48 37.32
CA ALA A 75 12.41 -46.95 36.57
C ALA A 75 11.88 -45.89 35.59
N TYR A 76 12.16 -44.61 35.89
CA TYR A 76 12.08 -43.56 34.89
C TYR A 76 13.15 -43.86 33.85
N SER A 77 12.72 -44.57 32.81
CA SER A 77 13.40 -44.65 31.52
C SER A 77 13.78 -43.24 31.13
N SER A 78 15.06 -42.91 31.28
CA SER A 78 15.67 -41.82 30.55
C SER A 78 15.65 -42.24 29.08
N GLU A 79 14.50 -42.06 28.44
CA GLU A 79 14.38 -42.06 27.00
C GLU A 79 15.28 -40.93 26.51
N SER A 80 16.50 -41.35 26.20
CA SER A 80 17.38 -40.78 25.23
C SER A 80 16.53 -40.17 24.10
N TYR A 81 16.38 -38.85 24.10
CA TYR A 81 16.08 -38.10 22.89
C TYR A 81 17.30 -38.23 21.97
N SER A 82 17.45 -39.41 21.39
CA SER A 82 18.21 -39.60 20.17
C SER A 82 17.35 -39.01 19.08
N SER A 83 17.68 -37.79 18.66
CA SER A 83 17.21 -37.21 17.41
C SER A 83 17.62 -38.13 16.27
N LYS A 84 16.77 -39.12 15.95
CA LYS A 84 16.81 -39.82 14.67
C LYS A 84 16.26 -38.87 13.61
N GLY A 85 17.10 -37.97 13.13
CA GLY A 85 16.89 -37.15 11.93
C GLY A 85 17.95 -37.48 10.89
N LYS A 86 17.52 -37.77 9.66
CA LYS A 86 18.33 -38.29 8.55
C LYS A 86 19.64 -37.51 8.32
N LYS A 87 20.78 -38.20 8.43
CA LYS A 87 22.06 -37.75 7.86
C LYS A 87 21.96 -37.62 6.35
N LYS A 88 22.35 -36.45 5.85
CA LYS A 88 23.01 -36.32 4.54
C LYS A 88 24.12 -35.27 4.64
N SER A 89 25.18 -35.58 5.38
CA SER A 89 26.51 -35.02 5.13
C SER A 89 27.31 -36.07 4.36
N SER A 90 27.87 -35.66 3.23
CA SER A 90 28.71 -36.48 2.36
C SER A 90 30.15 -36.50 2.85
N THR A 91 30.38 -36.97 4.09
CA THR A 91 31.68 -37.44 4.60
C THR A 91 31.43 -38.05 5.98
N GLY A 92 31.79 -39.32 6.14
CA GLY A 92 31.36 -40.18 7.25
C GLY A 92 32.10 -40.00 8.58
N GLU A 93 32.72 -38.86 8.86
CA GLU A 93 33.36 -38.63 10.15
C GLU A 93 32.32 -38.28 11.21
N LYS A 94 32.35 -38.99 12.34
CA LYS A 94 31.55 -38.66 13.52
C LYS A 94 32.10 -37.37 14.09
N VAL A 95 31.51 -36.22 13.73
CA VAL A 95 31.82 -34.94 14.36
C VAL A 95 31.65 -35.10 15.87
N GLN A 96 32.74 -34.91 16.61
CA GLN A 96 32.75 -35.09 18.05
C GLN A 96 32.06 -33.88 18.71
N ASP A 97 31.13 -34.12 19.63
CA ASP A 97 30.44 -33.03 20.32
C ASP A 97 31.37 -32.47 21.42
N HIS A 98 31.97 -31.31 21.15
CA HIS A 98 32.90 -30.63 22.07
C HIS A 98 32.22 -30.23 23.38
N TYR A 99 30.92 -29.91 23.37
CA TYR A 99 30.20 -29.64 24.62
C TYR A 99 29.98 -30.92 25.41
N ALA A 100 29.65 -32.03 24.76
CA ALA A 100 29.49 -33.32 25.42
C ALA A 100 30.81 -33.81 26.06
N LEU A 101 31.94 -33.61 25.38
CA LEU A 101 33.27 -33.94 25.92
C LEU A 101 33.61 -33.19 27.21
N LEU A 102 33.14 -31.96 27.34
CA LEU A 102 33.29 -31.16 28.56
C LEU A 102 32.14 -31.36 29.56
N GLY A 103 31.20 -32.28 29.32
CA GLY A 103 30.03 -32.46 30.19
C GLY A 103 29.05 -31.27 30.18
N LEU A 104 29.08 -30.46 29.12
CA LEU A 104 28.24 -29.28 28.91
C LEU A 104 27.14 -29.50 27.85
N SER A 105 26.80 -30.75 27.54
CA SER A 105 25.76 -31.12 26.57
C SER A 105 24.40 -30.44 26.83
N ASN A 106 24.07 -30.19 28.09
CA ASN A 106 22.80 -29.55 28.47
C ASN A 106 22.80 -28.03 28.23
N LEU A 107 23.98 -27.39 28.24
CA LEU A 107 24.13 -25.95 28.09
C LEU A 107 24.44 -25.56 26.64
N ARG A 108 25.24 -26.37 25.93
CA ARG A 108 25.70 -26.10 24.56
C ARG A 108 26.14 -24.64 24.39
N TYR A 109 25.64 -23.95 23.36
CA TYR A 109 25.92 -22.54 23.08
C TYR A 109 25.57 -21.56 24.21
N LEU A 110 24.74 -21.96 25.18
CA LEU A 110 24.41 -21.13 26.36
C LEU A 110 25.49 -21.20 27.45
N ALA A 111 26.47 -22.10 27.35
CA ALA A 111 27.53 -22.23 28.34
C ALA A 111 28.36 -20.94 28.43
N SER A 112 28.54 -20.41 29.64
CA SER A 112 29.41 -19.26 29.85
C SER A 112 30.88 -19.67 29.72
N GLU A 113 31.74 -18.70 29.43
CA GLU A 113 33.18 -18.95 29.35
C GLU A 113 33.73 -19.50 30.67
N ASP A 114 33.23 -19.02 31.83
CA ASP A 114 33.61 -19.54 33.14
C ASP A 114 33.16 -20.99 33.36
N GLN A 115 31.98 -21.36 32.85
CA GLN A 115 31.48 -22.74 32.89
C GLN A 115 32.36 -23.66 32.03
N ILE A 116 32.78 -23.21 30.85
CA ILE A 116 33.69 -23.94 29.96
C ILE A 116 35.07 -24.10 30.62
N ARG A 117 35.62 -23.05 31.23
CA ARG A 117 36.89 -23.14 31.97
C ARG A 117 36.80 -24.09 33.14
N LYS A 118 35.71 -24.03 33.91
CA LYS A 118 35.50 -24.92 35.05
C LYS A 118 35.37 -26.38 34.61
N SER A 119 34.51 -26.64 33.62
CA SER A 119 34.26 -27.99 33.14
C SER A 119 35.49 -28.61 32.49
N TYR A 120 36.31 -27.83 31.77
CA TYR A 120 37.58 -28.29 31.25
C TYR A 120 38.57 -28.67 32.36
N ARG A 121 38.71 -27.88 33.42
CA ARG A 121 39.57 -28.25 34.56
C ARG A 121 39.10 -29.56 35.20
N ASP A 122 37.79 -29.68 35.40
CA ASP A 122 37.19 -30.87 35.99
C ASP A 122 37.34 -32.11 35.08
N ALA A 123 37.19 -31.95 33.75
CA ALA A 123 37.38 -33.01 32.77
C ALA A 123 38.85 -33.41 32.63
N ALA A 124 39.76 -32.43 32.57
CA ALA A 124 41.20 -32.67 32.51
C ALA A 124 41.69 -33.41 33.75
N LEU A 125 41.19 -33.09 34.95
CA LEU A 125 41.55 -33.81 36.18
C LEU A 125 41.05 -35.26 36.20
N ARG A 126 39.90 -35.55 35.59
CA ARG A 126 39.32 -36.91 35.53
C ARG A 126 39.96 -37.76 34.44
N HIS A 127 40.24 -37.16 33.29
CA HIS A 127 40.70 -37.85 32.09
C HIS A 127 42.19 -37.69 31.81
N HIS A 128 42.97 -37.14 32.76
CA HIS A 128 44.42 -37.05 32.62
C HIS A 128 45.04 -38.45 32.51
N PRO A 129 45.98 -38.71 31.58
CA PRO A 129 46.58 -40.03 31.39
C PRO A 129 47.22 -40.58 32.68
N ASP A 130 47.86 -39.70 33.47
CA ASP A 130 48.47 -40.08 34.77
C ASP A 130 47.43 -40.58 35.80
N LYS A 131 46.22 -40.00 35.80
CA LYS A 131 45.14 -40.39 36.73
C LYS A 131 44.49 -41.72 36.34
N LEU A 132 44.60 -42.11 35.07
CA LEU A 132 44.03 -43.34 34.52
C LEU A 132 45.07 -44.47 34.39
N ALA A 133 46.30 -44.26 34.86
CA ALA A 133 47.37 -45.26 34.84
C ALA A 133 46.98 -46.56 35.58
N SER A 134 46.13 -46.48 36.62
CA SER A 134 45.59 -47.66 37.31
C SER A 134 44.72 -48.54 36.43
N LEU A 135 43.98 -47.96 35.47
CA LEU A 135 43.17 -48.72 34.50
C LEU A 135 44.05 -49.45 33.48
N LEU A 136 45.21 -48.88 33.14
CA LEU A 136 46.18 -49.54 32.27
C LEU A 136 46.84 -50.75 32.95
N LEU A 137 47.05 -50.68 34.27
CA LEU A 137 47.62 -51.80 35.04
C LEU A 137 46.65 -52.96 35.22
N ALA A 138 45.34 -52.73 35.08
CA ALA A 138 44.30 -53.76 35.21
C ALA A 138 44.16 -54.67 33.98
N GLU A 139 44.78 -54.32 32.85
CA GLU A 139 44.65 -55.06 31.60
C GLU A 139 45.74 -56.13 31.47
N GLU A 140 45.37 -57.35 31.06
CA GLU A 140 46.27 -58.52 31.15
C GLU A 140 47.22 -58.66 29.95
N THR A 141 46.83 -58.17 28.77
CA THR A 141 47.62 -58.32 27.54
C THR A 141 48.33 -57.01 27.17
N GLU A 142 49.59 -57.09 26.76
CA GLU A 142 50.37 -55.91 26.32
C GLU A 142 49.70 -55.17 25.13
N ALA A 143 49.03 -55.92 24.24
CA ALA A 143 48.27 -55.34 23.15
C ALA A 143 47.06 -54.53 23.64
N ALA A 144 46.31 -55.03 24.63
CA ALA A 144 45.16 -54.30 25.19
C ALA A 144 45.60 -53.12 26.07
N LYS A 145 46.72 -53.24 26.81
CA LYS A 145 47.33 -52.10 27.51
C LYS A 145 47.68 -50.96 26.56
N GLN A 146 48.32 -51.29 25.44
CA GLN A 146 48.68 -50.31 24.42
C GLN A 146 47.43 -49.67 23.79
N ALA A 147 46.42 -50.47 23.43
CA ALA A 147 45.15 -49.96 22.90
C ALA A 147 44.41 -49.03 23.88
N LYS A 148 44.37 -49.38 25.17
CA LYS A 148 43.77 -48.55 26.22
C LYS A 148 44.53 -47.25 26.46
N LYS A 149 45.86 -47.31 26.39
CA LYS A 149 46.71 -46.12 26.50
C LYS A 149 46.41 -45.15 25.35
N GLU A 150 46.34 -45.65 24.12
CA GLU A 150 45.96 -44.85 22.94
C GLU A 150 44.54 -44.29 23.06
N GLU A 151 43.58 -45.06 23.58
CA GLU A 151 42.21 -44.59 23.83
C GLU A 151 42.19 -43.42 24.82
N ILE A 152 42.92 -43.52 25.93
CA ILE A 152 43.02 -42.47 26.97
C ILE A 152 43.70 -41.21 26.41
N GLU A 153 44.83 -41.37 25.72
CA GLU A 153 45.56 -40.24 25.11
C GLU A 153 44.71 -39.53 24.04
N ASN A 154 44.02 -40.30 23.19
CA ASN A 154 43.11 -39.75 22.17
C ASN A 154 41.91 -39.03 22.80
N HIS A 155 41.34 -39.57 23.88
CA HIS A 155 40.22 -38.93 24.59
C HIS A 155 40.66 -37.62 25.26
N PHE A 156 41.82 -37.62 25.92
CA PHE A 156 42.37 -36.40 26.52
C PHE A 156 42.70 -35.34 25.48
N LYS A 157 43.28 -35.74 24.33
CA LYS A 157 43.52 -34.84 23.19
C LYS A 157 42.22 -34.24 22.67
N ALA A 158 41.15 -35.03 22.56
CA ALA A 158 39.83 -34.52 22.16
C ALA A 158 39.25 -33.52 23.18
N ILE A 159 39.46 -33.73 24.48
CA ILE A 159 39.08 -32.76 25.53
C ILE A 159 39.86 -31.45 25.39
N GLN A 160 41.16 -31.52 25.08
CA GLN A 160 41.98 -30.33 24.84
C GLN A 160 41.49 -29.55 23.60
N GLU A 161 41.26 -30.25 22.49
CA GLU A 161 40.71 -29.65 21.27
C GLU A 161 39.34 -29.02 21.51
N ALA A 162 38.45 -29.70 22.23
CA ALA A 162 37.14 -29.17 22.60
C ALA A 162 37.26 -27.85 23.38
N TYR A 163 38.19 -27.77 24.33
CA TYR A 163 38.45 -26.55 25.08
C TYR A 163 39.02 -25.44 24.19
N GLU A 164 39.99 -25.74 23.33
CA GLU A 164 40.57 -24.74 22.41
C GLU A 164 39.52 -24.15 21.46
N VAL A 165 38.62 -24.98 20.94
CA VAL A 165 37.53 -24.54 20.05
C VAL A 165 36.49 -23.72 20.83
N LEU A 166 36.06 -24.18 22.00
CA LEU A 166 34.97 -23.54 22.76
C LEU A 166 35.42 -22.29 23.53
N MET A 167 36.71 -22.14 23.81
CA MET A 167 37.25 -20.95 24.49
C MET A 167 37.53 -19.79 23.54
N ASP A 168 37.95 -20.05 22.31
CA ASP A 168 38.15 -19.00 21.32
C ASP A 168 36.79 -18.48 20.81
N PRO A 169 36.45 -17.20 20.97
CA PRO A 169 35.13 -16.68 20.60
C PRO A 169 34.80 -16.76 19.10
N VAL A 170 35.80 -16.87 18.22
CA VAL A 170 35.62 -17.00 16.78
C VAL A 170 35.41 -18.46 16.42
N ARG A 171 36.29 -19.35 16.89
CA ARG A 171 36.17 -20.81 16.67
C ARG A 171 34.88 -21.35 17.27
N ARG A 172 34.49 -20.88 18.46
CA ARG A 172 33.22 -21.24 19.09
C ARG A 172 32.03 -20.83 18.23
N ARG A 173 32.04 -19.63 17.63
CA ARG A 173 30.95 -19.18 16.75
C ARG A 173 30.86 -20.02 15.49
N ILE A 174 32.00 -20.36 14.89
CA ILE A 174 32.08 -21.25 13.72
C ILE A 174 31.50 -22.61 14.08
N TYR A 175 31.93 -23.20 15.20
CA TYR A 175 31.43 -24.48 15.69
C TYR A 175 29.94 -24.46 16.04
N ASP A 176 29.49 -23.44 16.76
CA ASP A 176 28.09 -23.29 17.13
C ASP A 176 27.21 -23.12 15.88
N SER A 177 27.73 -22.54 14.78
CA SER A 177 26.98 -22.36 13.53
C SER A 177 26.80 -23.67 12.74
N THR A 178 27.65 -24.67 12.98
CA THR A 178 27.59 -26.00 12.35
C THR A 178 26.84 -27.03 13.20
N ASP A 179 26.49 -26.67 14.43
CA ASP A 179 25.64 -27.48 15.31
C ASP A 179 24.25 -27.74 14.68
N GLU A 180 23.61 -28.84 15.06
CA GLU A 180 22.31 -29.25 14.52
C GLU A 180 21.26 -28.16 14.77
N PHE A 181 20.65 -27.67 13.69
CA PHE A 181 19.66 -26.61 13.74
C PHE A 181 18.51 -26.90 12.79
N ASP A 182 17.29 -26.72 13.27
CA ASP A 182 16.09 -26.81 12.45
C ASP A 182 15.89 -25.51 11.65
N ASP A 183 16.21 -25.56 10.36
CA ASP A 183 16.07 -24.45 9.42
C ASP A 183 14.64 -24.25 8.89
N GLU A 184 13.68 -25.11 9.26
CA GLU A 184 12.30 -25.02 8.79
C GLU A 184 11.63 -23.71 9.21
N ILE A 185 10.80 -23.17 8.32
CA ILE A 185 10.06 -21.93 8.53
C ILE A 185 8.56 -22.19 8.41
N PRO A 186 7.77 -21.79 9.43
CA PRO A 186 6.32 -21.80 9.31
C PRO A 186 5.81 -20.97 8.13
N THR A 187 5.01 -21.60 7.27
CA THR A 187 4.42 -20.93 6.10
C THR A 187 2.93 -20.61 6.30
N GLU A 188 2.20 -21.50 6.97
CA GLU A 188 0.79 -21.36 7.27
C GLU A 188 0.48 -21.67 8.74
N CYS A 189 -0.49 -20.97 9.29
CA CYS A 189 -1.04 -21.22 10.62
C CYS A 189 -2.49 -20.72 10.67
N ALA A 190 -3.29 -21.32 11.56
CA ALA A 190 -4.55 -20.73 11.97
C ALA A 190 -4.28 -19.45 12.80
N PRO A 191 -5.19 -18.44 12.80
CA PRO A 191 -4.98 -17.21 13.56
C PRO A 191 -4.72 -17.44 15.06
N GLN A 192 -5.42 -18.42 15.65
CA GLN A 192 -5.31 -18.81 17.06
C GLN A 192 -3.97 -19.46 17.43
N ASP A 193 -3.29 -20.08 16.47
CA ASP A 193 -2.03 -20.78 16.69
C ASP A 193 -0.82 -19.95 16.27
N PHE A 194 -1.04 -18.71 15.81
CA PHE A 194 0.01 -17.80 15.35
C PHE A 194 1.17 -17.70 16.34
N PHE A 195 0.90 -17.40 17.61
CA PHE A 195 1.93 -17.24 18.64
C PHE A 195 2.63 -18.55 18.99
N LYS A 196 1.91 -19.68 18.96
CA LYS A 196 2.45 -21.02 19.22
C LYS A 196 3.40 -21.49 18.12
N VAL A 197 3.11 -21.12 16.88
CA VAL A 197 3.88 -21.54 15.70
C VAL A 197 5.05 -20.60 15.45
N PHE A 198 4.81 -19.29 15.37
CA PHE A 198 5.86 -18.32 15.03
C PHE A 198 6.74 -17.95 16.23
N GLY A 199 6.22 -17.98 17.47
CA GLY A 199 6.98 -17.65 18.67
C GLY A 199 8.26 -18.48 18.83
N PRO A 200 8.15 -19.83 18.86
CA PRO A 200 9.32 -20.72 18.92
C PRO A 200 10.27 -20.55 17.73
N ALA A 201 9.73 -20.34 16.52
CA ALA A 201 10.54 -20.11 15.33
C ALA A 201 11.40 -18.83 15.47
N PHE A 202 10.83 -17.72 15.95
CA PHE A 202 11.59 -16.49 16.21
C PHE A 202 12.61 -16.66 17.33
N LEU A 203 12.28 -17.36 18.42
CA LEU A 203 13.23 -17.63 19.49
C LEU A 203 14.42 -18.47 19.01
N ARG A 204 14.14 -19.53 18.24
CA ARG A 204 15.16 -20.39 17.64
C ARG A 204 16.10 -19.61 16.73
N ASN A 205 15.56 -18.83 15.80
CA ASN A 205 16.37 -18.01 14.88
C ASN A 205 17.07 -16.84 15.61
N GLY A 206 16.51 -16.39 16.74
CA GLY A 206 17.07 -15.33 17.57
C GLY A 206 18.44 -15.68 18.15
N ARG A 207 18.76 -16.97 18.31
CA ARG A 207 20.09 -17.47 18.72
C ARG A 207 21.22 -16.81 17.92
N TRP A 208 21.00 -16.59 16.63
CA TRP A 208 22.01 -16.04 15.72
C TRP A 208 22.07 -14.51 15.70
N SER A 209 21.30 -13.81 16.54
CA SER A 209 21.24 -12.35 16.51
C SER A 209 22.53 -11.71 17.04
N VAL A 210 23.12 -10.80 16.24
CA VAL A 210 24.20 -9.91 16.68
C VAL A 210 23.70 -8.88 17.69
N THR A 211 22.45 -8.43 17.55
CA THR A 211 21.85 -7.38 18.38
C THR A 211 21.02 -8.00 19.49
N GLN A 212 21.31 -7.60 20.74
CA GLN A 212 20.63 -8.04 21.95
C GLN A 212 20.07 -6.82 22.71
N PRO A 213 18.95 -6.95 23.43
CA PRO A 213 18.13 -8.15 23.60
C PRO A 213 17.22 -8.43 22.41
N ILE A 214 16.90 -9.71 22.18
CA ILE A 214 15.94 -10.13 21.15
C ILE A 214 14.51 -9.81 21.64
N PRO A 215 13.71 -9.04 20.89
CA PRO A 215 12.34 -8.75 21.27
C PRO A 215 11.47 -10.01 21.14
N SER A 216 10.60 -10.23 22.14
CA SER A 216 9.59 -11.30 22.08
C SER A 216 8.46 -10.95 21.11
N LEU A 217 7.86 -11.96 20.48
CA LEU A 217 6.67 -11.79 19.62
C LEU A 217 5.46 -11.20 20.38
N GLY A 218 5.41 -11.43 21.69
CA GLY A 218 4.33 -10.98 22.57
C GLY A 218 3.10 -11.89 22.48
N ASP A 219 1.96 -11.32 22.83
CA ASP A 219 0.63 -11.92 22.85
C ASP A 219 -0.37 -11.11 22.01
N GLU A 220 -1.64 -11.54 22.02
CA GLU A 220 -2.72 -10.87 21.29
C GLU A 220 -2.96 -9.42 21.77
N ASN A 221 -2.70 -9.15 23.05
CA ASN A 221 -2.95 -7.86 23.69
C ASN A 221 -1.76 -6.89 23.60
N THR A 222 -0.64 -7.32 23.01
CA THR A 222 0.57 -6.53 22.93
C THR A 222 0.32 -5.22 22.16
N PRO A 223 0.73 -4.06 22.73
CA PRO A 223 0.52 -2.78 22.08
C PRO A 223 1.11 -2.72 20.68
N ILE A 224 0.38 -2.09 19.79
CA ILE A 224 0.69 -2.05 18.36
C ILE A 224 2.08 -1.44 18.04
N LYS A 225 2.57 -0.56 18.94
CA LYS A 225 3.90 0.04 18.88
C LYS A 225 5.01 -0.97 19.17
N GLU A 226 4.80 -1.86 20.14
CA GLU A 226 5.77 -2.92 20.47
C GLU A 226 5.82 -3.96 19.35
N VAL A 227 4.67 -4.27 18.74
CA VAL A 227 4.59 -5.10 17.53
C VAL A 227 5.41 -4.49 16.39
N ASP A 228 5.31 -3.17 16.16
CA ASP A 228 6.13 -2.49 15.16
C ASP A 228 7.62 -2.54 15.49
N SER A 229 8.00 -2.32 16.75
CA SER A 229 9.39 -2.46 17.20
C SER A 229 9.93 -3.87 17.00
N PHE A 230 9.13 -4.90 17.27
CA PHE A 230 9.47 -6.29 17.01
C PHE A 230 9.75 -6.53 15.52
N TYR A 231 8.84 -6.14 14.64
CA TYR A 231 9.04 -6.33 13.20
C TYR A 231 10.18 -5.49 12.64
N ASN A 232 10.41 -4.28 13.16
CA ASN A 232 11.54 -3.44 12.77
C ASN A 232 12.88 -4.08 13.13
N PHE A 233 12.99 -4.67 14.32
CA PHE A 233 14.17 -5.45 14.72
C PHE A 233 14.40 -6.60 13.74
N TRP A 234 13.37 -7.39 13.45
CA TRP A 234 13.49 -8.57 12.60
C TRP A 234 13.70 -8.25 11.11
N TYR A 235 13.17 -7.15 10.61
CA TYR A 235 13.51 -6.64 9.26
C TYR A 235 14.93 -6.10 9.17
N SER A 236 15.51 -5.68 10.29
CA SER A 236 16.90 -5.22 10.41
C SER A 236 17.83 -6.30 10.99
N PHE A 237 17.38 -7.56 10.99
CA PHE A 237 18.08 -8.67 11.63
C PHE A 237 19.46 -8.89 11.02
N LYS A 238 20.48 -9.00 11.90
CA LYS A 238 21.85 -9.31 11.52
C LYS A 238 22.26 -10.61 12.20
N SER A 239 22.56 -11.61 11.39
CA SER A 239 23.03 -12.91 11.85
C SER A 239 24.54 -12.92 12.04
N TRP A 240 25.04 -13.51 13.13
CA TRP A 240 26.45 -13.88 13.28
C TRP A 240 26.74 -15.31 12.81
N ARG A 241 25.72 -16.07 12.37
CA ARG A 241 25.87 -17.45 11.90
C ARG A 241 26.79 -17.51 10.67
N GLU A 242 27.79 -18.38 10.74
CA GLU A 242 28.74 -18.63 9.67
C GLU A 242 28.44 -19.95 8.97
N PHE A 243 28.93 -20.13 7.74
CA PHE A 243 28.66 -21.33 6.93
C PHE A 243 29.95 -21.99 6.40
N PRO A 244 30.84 -22.48 7.28
CA PRO A 244 32.11 -23.08 6.85
C PRO A 244 31.93 -24.30 5.93
N HIS A 245 30.86 -25.08 6.13
CA HIS A 245 30.56 -26.24 5.28
C HIS A 245 30.15 -25.88 3.84
N ALA A 246 29.91 -24.61 3.55
CA ALA A 246 29.67 -24.16 2.18
C ALA A 246 30.97 -24.05 1.38
N ASP A 247 32.13 -24.09 2.03
CA ASP A 247 33.43 -23.99 1.36
C ASP A 247 33.77 -25.32 0.67
N GLU A 248 33.74 -25.31 -0.66
CA GLU A 248 34.00 -26.51 -1.49
C GLU A 248 35.50 -26.79 -1.69
N PHE A 249 36.36 -25.77 -1.56
CA PHE A 249 37.79 -25.90 -1.84
C PHE A 249 38.62 -26.01 -0.57
N ASP A 250 39.38 -27.08 -0.43
CA ASP A 250 40.34 -27.25 0.65
C ASP A 250 41.63 -26.46 0.35
N LEU A 251 41.97 -25.51 1.23
CA LEU A 251 43.15 -24.66 1.09
C LEU A 251 44.47 -25.42 1.23
N GLU A 252 44.46 -26.60 1.86
CA GLU A 252 45.64 -27.45 2.01
C GLU A 252 46.02 -28.16 0.70
N GLN A 253 45.06 -28.32 -0.22
CA GLN A 253 45.28 -28.92 -1.54
C GLN A 253 45.82 -27.94 -2.57
N ALA A 254 46.08 -26.69 -2.19
CA ALA A 254 46.55 -25.67 -3.11
C ALA A 254 48.01 -25.90 -3.54
N GLU A 255 48.20 -26.23 -4.82
CA GLU A 255 49.53 -26.46 -5.44
C GLU A 255 50.41 -25.20 -5.53
N SER A 256 49.82 -24.00 -5.43
CA SER A 256 50.56 -22.75 -5.49
C SER A 256 49.89 -21.64 -4.69
N ARG A 257 50.63 -20.57 -4.38
CA ARG A 257 50.09 -19.40 -3.69
C ARG A 257 48.92 -18.75 -4.44
N ASP A 258 48.98 -18.71 -5.76
CA ASP A 258 47.92 -18.14 -6.59
C ASP A 258 46.71 -19.07 -6.65
N HIS A 259 46.95 -20.39 -6.67
CA HIS A 259 45.88 -21.38 -6.53
C HIS A 259 45.17 -21.26 -5.19
N LYS A 260 45.91 -21.10 -4.07
CA LYS A 260 45.34 -20.87 -2.74
C LYS A 260 44.48 -19.61 -2.69
N ARG A 261 44.97 -18.48 -3.22
CA ARG A 261 44.19 -17.23 -3.29
C ARG A 261 42.94 -17.38 -4.16
N TRP A 262 43.01 -18.16 -5.23
CA TRP A 262 41.85 -18.45 -6.06
C TRP A 262 40.82 -19.27 -5.29
N MET A 263 41.24 -20.33 -4.58
CA MET A 263 40.38 -21.16 -3.74
C MET A 263 39.72 -20.33 -2.62
N GLU A 264 40.50 -19.51 -1.89
CA GLU A 264 39.98 -18.58 -0.86
C GLU A 264 38.89 -17.66 -1.42
N ARG A 265 39.06 -17.15 -2.64
CA ARG A 265 38.05 -16.32 -3.31
C ARG A 265 36.80 -17.11 -3.71
N GLN A 266 36.93 -18.37 -4.08
CA GLN A 266 35.76 -19.20 -4.37
C GLN A 266 34.99 -19.53 -3.10
N ASN A 267 35.68 -19.96 -2.04
CA ASN A 267 35.08 -20.18 -0.72
C ASN A 267 34.38 -18.93 -0.19
N ALA A 268 35.03 -17.76 -0.28
CA ALA A 268 34.42 -16.50 0.12
C ALA A 268 33.11 -16.22 -0.64
N LYS A 269 33.01 -16.56 -1.93
CA LYS A 269 31.78 -16.43 -2.71
C LYS A 269 30.71 -17.43 -2.27
N LEU A 270 31.08 -18.67 -1.99
CA LEU A 270 30.16 -19.72 -1.53
C LEU A 270 29.60 -19.37 -0.14
N SER A 271 30.47 -18.97 0.79
CA SER A 271 30.12 -18.47 2.11
C SER A 271 29.25 -17.19 2.03
N GLU A 272 29.54 -16.23 1.15
CA GLU A 272 28.67 -15.06 0.94
C GLU A 272 27.29 -15.45 0.39
N LYS A 273 27.24 -16.41 -0.54
CA LYS A 273 25.99 -16.94 -1.07
C LYS A 273 25.16 -17.62 0.02
N ALA A 274 25.76 -18.46 0.86
CA ALA A 274 25.08 -19.09 2.00
C ALA A 274 24.52 -18.05 2.98
N ARG A 275 25.30 -17.00 3.32
CA ARG A 275 24.81 -15.88 4.16
C ARG A 275 23.63 -15.13 3.53
N LYS A 276 23.63 -14.95 2.21
CA LYS A 276 22.51 -14.34 1.47
C LYS A 276 21.27 -15.23 1.50
N GLU A 277 21.43 -16.53 1.32
CA GLU A 277 20.34 -17.51 1.40
C GLU A 277 19.75 -17.55 2.80
N GLU A 278 20.57 -17.53 3.85
CA GLU A 278 20.12 -17.44 5.24
C GLU A 278 19.35 -16.14 5.52
N THR A 279 19.88 -15.01 5.05
CA THR A 279 19.19 -13.71 5.18
C THR A 279 17.84 -13.76 4.49
N ALA A 280 17.75 -14.35 3.30
CA ALA A 280 16.50 -14.52 2.57
C ALA A 280 15.53 -15.49 3.29
N ARG A 281 16.05 -16.56 3.89
CA ARG A 281 15.29 -17.51 4.71
C ARG A 281 14.66 -16.80 5.90
N VAL A 282 15.44 -16.12 6.75
CA VAL A 282 14.92 -15.34 7.88
C VAL A 282 13.96 -14.25 7.40
N ARG A 283 14.26 -13.53 6.31
CA ARG A 283 13.35 -12.52 5.73
C ARG A 283 11.98 -13.12 5.39
N THR A 284 11.96 -14.34 4.87
CA THR A 284 10.73 -15.09 4.55
C THR A 284 9.93 -15.46 5.79
N LEU A 285 10.59 -15.88 6.89
CA LEU A 285 9.94 -16.10 8.19
C LEU A 285 9.21 -14.83 8.65
N VAL A 286 9.89 -13.68 8.58
CA VAL A 286 9.34 -12.39 9.02
C VAL A 286 8.14 -11.98 8.15
N ASP A 287 8.23 -12.13 6.83
CA ASP A 287 7.13 -11.80 5.92
C ASP A 287 5.92 -12.71 6.10
N ASN A 288 6.15 -14.01 6.30
CA ASN A 288 5.08 -14.97 6.60
C ASN A 288 4.37 -14.60 7.90
N ALA A 289 5.13 -14.30 8.96
CA ALA A 289 4.57 -13.86 10.23
C ALA A 289 3.78 -12.55 10.07
N TYR A 290 4.36 -11.52 9.46
CA TYR A 290 3.73 -10.21 9.29
C TYR A 290 2.42 -10.26 8.50
N ARG A 291 2.33 -11.18 7.52
CA ARG A 291 1.12 -11.41 6.74
C ARG A 291 0.02 -12.11 7.54
N LYS A 292 0.38 -12.90 8.55
CA LYS A 292 -0.53 -13.76 9.31
C LYS A 292 -0.84 -13.25 10.72
N ASP A 293 -0.09 -12.26 11.21
CA ASP A 293 -0.28 -11.69 12.55
C ASP A 293 -1.69 -11.07 12.69
N PRO A 294 -2.54 -11.59 13.60
CA PRO A 294 -3.90 -11.10 13.81
C PRO A 294 -3.95 -9.60 14.14
N ARG A 295 -2.95 -9.08 14.87
CA ARG A 295 -2.87 -7.68 15.29
C ARG A 295 -2.61 -6.76 14.10
N ILE A 296 -1.77 -7.21 13.16
CA ILE A 296 -1.46 -6.48 11.92
C ILE A 296 -2.64 -6.53 10.95
N LEU A 297 -3.31 -7.69 10.84
CA LEU A 297 -4.51 -7.84 10.03
C LEU A 297 -5.63 -6.93 10.53
N GLY A 298 -5.91 -6.94 11.84
CA GLY A 298 -6.89 -6.05 12.47
C GLY A 298 -6.58 -4.57 12.22
N ARG A 299 -5.30 -4.15 12.33
CA ARG A 299 -4.89 -2.77 12.00
C ARG A 299 -5.20 -2.41 10.55
N LYS A 300 -4.88 -3.30 9.60
CA LYS A 300 -5.14 -3.08 8.16
C LYS A 300 -6.63 -3.02 7.84
N GLU A 301 -7.44 -3.83 8.49
CA GLU A 301 -8.91 -3.80 8.34
C GLU A 301 -9.50 -2.51 8.91
N ALA A 302 -9.08 -2.08 10.10
CA ALA A 302 -9.48 -0.82 10.69
C ALA A 302 -9.14 0.38 9.80
N GLU A 303 -7.92 0.42 9.23
CA GLU A 303 -7.49 1.49 8.32
C GLU A 303 -8.33 1.51 7.02
N LYS A 304 -8.65 0.33 6.47
CA LYS A 304 -9.53 0.21 5.30
C LYS A 304 -10.96 0.66 5.63
N ALA A 305 -11.49 0.26 6.78
CA ALA A 305 -12.82 0.66 7.24
C ALA A 305 -12.89 2.18 7.46
N GLU A 306 -11.87 2.80 8.07
CA GLU A 306 -11.80 4.25 8.23
C GLU A 306 -11.75 4.98 6.89
N LYS A 307 -10.90 4.52 5.96
CA LYS A 307 -10.84 5.06 4.59
C LYS A 307 -12.18 4.95 3.88
N GLN A 308 -12.89 3.84 4.05
CA GLN A 308 -14.21 3.63 3.46
C GLN A 308 -15.25 4.56 4.10
N ARG A 309 -15.31 4.65 5.43
CA ARG A 309 -16.18 5.59 6.16
C ARG A 309 -15.94 7.04 5.73
N LYS A 310 -14.69 7.44 5.49
CA LYS A 310 -14.35 8.79 5.00
C LYS A 310 -14.86 9.03 3.57
N LYS A 311 -14.79 8.03 2.70
CA LYS A 311 -15.36 8.11 1.34
C LYS A 311 -16.89 8.19 1.38
N ASP A 312 -17.52 7.35 2.19
CA ASP A 312 -18.98 7.30 2.33
C ASP A 312 -19.50 8.60 2.96
N ALA A 313 -18.83 9.14 3.97
CA ALA A 313 -19.14 10.43 4.56
C ALA A 313 -19.01 11.58 3.54
N LYS A 314 -17.98 11.57 2.69
CA LYS A 314 -17.82 12.58 1.62
C LYS A 314 -18.93 12.47 0.57
N LEU A 315 -19.30 11.24 0.20
CA LEU A 315 -20.40 11.00 -0.73
C LEU A 315 -21.73 11.47 -0.16
N LEU A 316 -22.00 11.14 1.12
CA LEU A 316 -23.19 11.58 1.84
C LEU A 316 -23.25 13.11 1.92
N ALA A 317 -22.15 13.76 2.30
CA ALA A 317 -22.08 15.23 2.38
C ALA A 317 -22.35 15.89 1.02
N LYS A 318 -21.80 15.34 -0.07
CA LYS A 318 -22.07 15.84 -1.43
C LYS A 318 -23.55 15.68 -1.81
N LYS A 319 -24.16 14.53 -1.50
CA LYS A 319 -25.59 14.29 -1.76
C LYS A 319 -26.49 15.24 -0.96
N LEU A 320 -26.14 15.53 0.30
CA LEU A 320 -26.88 16.49 1.12
C LEU A 320 -26.76 17.91 0.56
N GLN A 321 -25.57 18.33 0.14
CA GLN A 321 -25.36 19.64 -0.50
C GLN A 321 -26.11 19.78 -1.84
N GLU A 322 -26.13 18.72 -2.65
CA GLU A 322 -26.87 18.70 -3.91
C GLU A 322 -28.39 18.76 -3.67
N ALA A 323 -28.90 17.98 -2.71
CA ALA A 323 -30.31 18.03 -2.32
C ALA A 323 -30.70 19.41 -1.76
N GLU A 324 -29.83 20.04 -0.96
CA GLU A 324 -30.05 21.39 -0.45
C GLU A 324 -30.03 22.43 -1.57
N ALA A 325 -29.11 22.35 -2.52
CA ALA A 325 -29.08 23.23 -3.69
C ALA A 325 -30.33 23.08 -4.57
N ILE A 326 -30.80 21.85 -4.78
CA ILE A 326 -32.06 21.58 -5.51
C ILE A 326 -33.23 22.23 -4.76
N ARG A 327 -33.30 22.10 -3.43
CA ARG A 327 -34.34 22.74 -2.61
C ARG A 327 -34.30 24.26 -2.69
N ILE A 328 -33.13 24.89 -2.66
CA ILE A 328 -32.97 26.34 -2.80
C ILE A 328 -33.44 26.81 -4.18
N VAL A 329 -33.04 26.12 -5.26
CA VAL A 329 -33.46 26.45 -6.62
C VAL A 329 -34.98 26.31 -6.79
N GLU A 330 -35.59 25.28 -6.20
CA GLU A 330 -37.04 25.08 -6.27
C GLU A 330 -37.81 26.13 -5.45
N GLU A 331 -37.29 26.56 -4.30
CA GLU A 331 -37.86 27.64 -3.51
C GLU A 331 -37.76 29.00 -4.21
N ASP A 332 -36.62 29.32 -4.83
CA ASP A 332 -36.42 30.56 -5.59
C ASP A 332 -37.32 30.61 -6.83
N LYS A 333 -37.50 29.47 -7.52
CA LYS A 333 -38.44 29.36 -8.64
C LYS A 333 -39.86 29.64 -8.18
N ARG A 334 -40.29 29.06 -7.05
CA ARG A 334 -41.62 29.33 -6.47
C ARG A 334 -41.80 30.80 -6.11
N LYS A 335 -40.82 31.44 -5.46
CA LYS A 335 -40.88 32.87 -5.11
C LYS A 335 -41.00 33.74 -6.35
N LYS A 336 -40.22 33.45 -7.40
CA LYS A 336 -40.26 34.19 -8.66
C LYS A 336 -41.61 34.03 -9.39
N GLU A 337 -42.17 32.83 -9.41
CA GLU A 337 -43.50 32.58 -9.97
C GLU A 337 -44.61 33.31 -9.18
N GLU A 338 -44.51 33.38 -7.86
CA GLU A 338 -45.44 34.14 -7.01
C GLU A 338 -45.30 35.67 -7.20
N GLU A 339 -44.08 36.17 -7.38
CA GLU A 339 -43.82 37.60 -7.64
C GLU A 339 -44.32 38.01 -9.03
N GLU A 340 -44.09 37.18 -10.06
CA GLU A 340 -44.59 37.42 -11.42
C GLU A 340 -46.12 37.42 -11.47
N LYS A 341 -46.78 36.49 -10.76
CA LYS A 341 -48.25 36.50 -10.62
C LYS A 341 -48.76 37.77 -9.96
N ARG A 342 -48.12 38.23 -8.87
CA ARG A 342 -48.48 39.49 -8.20
C ARG A 342 -48.24 40.70 -9.09
N ALA A 343 -47.13 40.75 -9.82
CA ALA A 343 -46.83 41.82 -10.77
C ALA A 343 -47.83 41.86 -11.93
N ALA A 344 -48.22 40.69 -12.45
CA ALA A 344 -49.26 40.58 -13.49
C ALA A 344 -50.62 41.08 -12.99
N GLU A 345 -50.99 40.77 -11.75
CA GLU A 345 -52.24 41.24 -11.14
C GLU A 345 -52.24 42.76 -10.96
N VAL A 346 -51.16 43.33 -10.43
CA VAL A 346 -51.00 44.80 -10.29
C VAL A 346 -51.03 45.49 -11.65
N ALA A 347 -50.34 44.95 -12.66
CA ALA A 347 -50.36 45.50 -14.02
C ALA A 347 -51.77 45.47 -14.64
N LEU A 348 -52.54 44.41 -14.40
CA LEU A 348 -53.93 44.32 -14.84
C LEU A 348 -54.81 45.37 -14.15
N GLN A 349 -54.64 45.58 -12.85
CA GLN A 349 -55.36 46.62 -12.11
C GLN A 349 -55.02 48.03 -12.61
N GLN A 350 -53.73 48.33 -12.85
CA GLN A 350 -53.32 49.62 -13.41
C GLN A 350 -53.90 49.85 -14.81
N LYS A 351 -53.94 48.83 -15.68
CA LYS A 351 -54.60 48.93 -16.99
C LYS A 351 -56.07 49.27 -16.85
N LYS A 352 -56.79 48.61 -15.93
CA LYS A 352 -58.21 48.91 -15.65
C LYS A 352 -58.40 50.35 -15.15
N LEU A 353 -57.53 50.85 -14.28
CA LEU A 353 -57.58 52.24 -13.80
C LEU A 353 -57.33 53.25 -14.92
N LYS A 354 -56.26 53.06 -15.71
CA LYS A 354 -55.95 53.92 -16.86
C LYS A 354 -57.07 53.91 -17.91
N GLU A 355 -57.73 52.77 -18.12
CA GLU A 355 -58.87 52.70 -19.04
C GLU A 355 -60.09 53.47 -18.49
N LYS A 356 -60.37 53.37 -17.19
CA LYS A 356 -61.42 54.17 -16.54
C LYS A 356 -61.13 55.68 -16.62
N GLU A 357 -59.90 56.09 -16.36
CA GLU A 357 -59.47 57.49 -16.44
C GLU A 357 -59.58 58.03 -17.88
N LYS A 358 -59.10 57.27 -18.88
CA LYS A 358 -59.29 57.62 -20.29
C LYS A 358 -60.77 57.75 -20.67
N LYS A 359 -61.65 56.89 -20.12
CA LYS A 359 -63.10 57.00 -20.33
C LYS A 359 -63.66 58.28 -19.71
N LEU A 360 -63.21 58.67 -18.51
CA LEU A 360 -63.62 59.94 -17.88
C LEU A 360 -63.11 61.15 -18.67
N LEU A 361 -61.85 61.14 -19.10
CA LEU A 361 -61.24 62.20 -19.90
C LEU A 361 -61.99 62.40 -21.22
N ARG A 362 -62.38 61.30 -21.89
CA ARG A 362 -63.22 61.37 -23.10
C ARG A 362 -64.58 62.02 -22.84
N LYS A 363 -65.21 61.74 -21.69
CA LYS A 363 -66.49 62.35 -21.31
C LYS A 363 -66.36 63.86 -21.10
N GLU A 364 -65.37 64.32 -20.33
CA GLU A 364 -65.19 65.76 -20.07
C GLU A 364 -64.75 66.52 -21.33
N ARG A 365 -63.89 65.94 -22.18
CA ARG A 365 -63.59 66.52 -23.50
C ARG A 365 -64.83 66.67 -24.36
N SER A 366 -65.72 65.66 -24.37
CA SER A 366 -66.99 65.75 -25.09
C SER A 366 -67.90 66.84 -24.51
N ARG A 367 -67.94 66.98 -23.18
CA ARG A 367 -68.72 68.02 -22.49
C ARG A 367 -68.22 69.42 -22.86
N LEU A 368 -66.90 69.64 -22.87
CA LEU A 368 -66.31 70.92 -23.27
C LEU A 368 -66.69 71.29 -24.70
N ARG A 369 -66.61 70.34 -25.64
CA ARG A 369 -67.05 70.56 -27.03
C ARG A 369 -68.52 70.95 -27.11
N THR A 370 -69.40 70.30 -26.35
CA THR A 370 -70.83 70.62 -26.33
C THR A 370 -71.07 72.04 -25.79
N LEU A 371 -70.40 72.43 -24.71
CA LEU A 371 -70.51 73.77 -24.12
C LEU A 371 -69.92 74.87 -25.03
N ALA A 372 -68.87 74.56 -25.79
CA ALA A 372 -68.23 75.49 -26.72
C ALA A 372 -68.95 75.62 -28.07
N ALA A 373 -69.82 74.67 -28.45
CA ALA A 373 -70.47 74.66 -29.77
C ALA A 373 -71.28 75.94 -30.09
N PRO A 374 -72.09 76.52 -29.18
CA PRO A 374 -72.79 77.78 -29.44
C PRO A 374 -71.83 78.95 -29.66
N VAL A 375 -70.76 79.01 -28.87
CA VAL A 375 -69.69 80.04 -28.94
C VAL A 375 -68.99 80.02 -30.30
N LEU A 376 -68.63 78.82 -30.77
CA LEU A 376 -67.98 78.62 -32.07
C LEU A 376 -68.92 78.94 -33.24
N SER A 377 -70.20 78.54 -33.14
CA SER A 377 -71.20 78.82 -34.19
C SER A 377 -71.43 80.32 -34.42
N GLN A 378 -71.31 81.12 -33.37
CA GLN A 378 -71.46 82.58 -33.42
C GLN A 378 -70.12 83.33 -33.60
N ARG A 379 -68.99 82.62 -33.71
CA ARG A 379 -67.62 83.17 -33.77
C ARG A 379 -67.33 84.21 -32.68
N LEU A 380 -67.87 84.00 -31.49
CA LEU A 380 -67.71 84.92 -30.37
C LEU A 380 -66.25 84.97 -29.94
N LEU A 381 -65.75 86.21 -29.78
CA LEU A 381 -64.36 86.48 -29.43
C LEU A 381 -63.36 85.70 -30.30
N GLY A 382 -63.60 85.54 -31.61
CA GLY A 382 -62.62 84.99 -32.56
C GLY A 382 -62.04 83.61 -32.22
N LEU A 383 -62.77 82.78 -31.46
CA LEU A 383 -62.38 81.40 -31.14
C LEU A 383 -62.72 80.47 -32.31
N ASN A 384 -61.82 79.53 -32.59
CA ASN A 384 -61.98 78.52 -33.63
C ASN A 384 -62.03 77.09 -33.05
N ASP A 385 -62.49 76.13 -33.85
CA ASP A 385 -62.54 74.71 -33.46
C ASP A 385 -61.17 74.16 -33.01
N ASP A 386 -60.09 74.60 -33.66
CA ASP A 386 -58.72 74.21 -33.32
C ASP A 386 -58.32 74.64 -31.89
N ASP A 387 -58.83 75.77 -31.41
CA ASP A 387 -58.55 76.28 -30.08
C ASP A 387 -59.21 75.39 -29.00
N VAL A 388 -60.45 74.94 -29.26
CA VAL A 388 -61.20 74.05 -28.35
C VAL A 388 -60.60 72.64 -28.35
N GLU A 389 -60.15 72.14 -29.49
CA GLU A 389 -59.42 70.86 -29.55
C GLU A 389 -58.05 70.95 -28.87
N GLY A 390 -57.36 72.08 -29.02
CA GLY A 390 -56.12 72.39 -28.28
C GLY A 390 -56.32 72.27 -26.78
N LEU A 391 -57.34 72.92 -26.23
CA LEU A 391 -57.71 72.81 -24.80
C LEU A 391 -58.13 71.38 -24.41
N CYS A 392 -58.89 70.69 -25.26
CA CYS A 392 -59.24 69.29 -25.01
C CYS A 392 -57.99 68.41 -24.89
N MET A 393 -56.95 68.65 -25.69
CA MET A 393 -55.72 67.86 -25.70
C MET A 393 -54.74 68.24 -24.60
N SER A 394 -54.66 69.52 -24.22
CA SER A 394 -53.68 70.04 -23.27
C SER A 394 -54.11 69.97 -21.80
N LEU A 395 -55.41 70.12 -21.52
CA LEU A 395 -55.92 70.14 -20.15
C LEU A 395 -56.11 68.72 -19.59
N ASP A 396 -55.77 68.54 -18.30
CA ASP A 396 -56.04 67.32 -17.56
C ASP A 396 -57.53 67.18 -17.16
N ILE A 397 -57.90 66.04 -16.56
CA ILE A 397 -59.29 65.76 -16.20
C ILE A 397 -59.87 66.78 -15.19
N GLU A 398 -59.08 67.26 -14.24
CA GLU A 398 -59.54 68.19 -13.21
C GLU A 398 -59.67 69.60 -13.79
N GLN A 399 -58.72 70.01 -14.62
CA GLN A 399 -58.75 71.27 -15.35
C GLN A 399 -59.93 71.33 -16.34
N LEU A 400 -60.16 70.26 -17.11
CA LEU A 400 -61.31 70.16 -18.02
C LEU A 400 -62.63 70.19 -17.26
N ARG A 401 -62.75 69.45 -16.16
CA ARG A 401 -63.96 69.44 -15.34
C ARG A 401 -64.22 70.82 -14.74
N ASN A 402 -63.20 71.45 -14.15
CA ASN A 402 -63.32 72.80 -13.58
C ASN A 402 -63.70 73.85 -14.64
N LEU A 403 -63.16 73.73 -15.85
CA LEU A 403 -63.51 74.61 -16.96
C LEU A 403 -64.96 74.38 -17.41
N CYS A 404 -65.38 73.13 -17.56
CA CYS A 404 -66.76 72.78 -17.91
C CYS A 404 -67.75 73.23 -16.83
N ASP A 405 -67.44 73.01 -15.55
CA ASP A 405 -68.31 73.39 -14.43
C ASP A 405 -68.48 74.92 -14.30
N LYS A 406 -67.43 75.69 -14.60
CA LYS A 406 -67.50 77.16 -14.65
C LYS A 406 -68.26 77.68 -15.87
N ALA A 407 -68.22 76.95 -16.99
CA ALA A 407 -68.95 77.29 -18.21
C ALA A 407 -70.43 76.87 -18.14
N ASP A 408 -70.77 75.86 -17.33
CA ASP A 408 -72.12 75.34 -17.21
C ASP A 408 -73.09 76.39 -16.64
N GLY A 409 -74.22 76.60 -17.30
CA GLY A 409 -75.23 77.59 -16.91
C GLY A 409 -74.82 79.07 -17.09
N GLN A 410 -73.67 79.36 -17.70
CA GLN A 410 -73.24 80.72 -18.03
C GLN A 410 -73.71 81.14 -19.44
N GLY A 411 -73.77 82.46 -19.69
CA GLY A 411 -74.09 83.00 -21.00
C GLY A 411 -72.94 82.81 -22.01
N GLU A 412 -73.27 82.76 -23.30
CA GLU A 412 -72.33 82.42 -24.38
C GLU A 412 -71.07 83.32 -24.42
N ILE A 413 -71.20 84.60 -24.05
CA ILE A 413 -70.07 85.54 -23.97
C ILE A 413 -69.12 85.17 -22.82
N VAL A 414 -69.65 84.78 -21.67
CA VAL A 414 -68.84 84.38 -20.49
C VAL A 414 -68.11 83.06 -20.77
N ILE A 415 -68.76 82.12 -21.47
CA ILE A 415 -68.12 80.88 -21.92
C ILE A 415 -66.97 81.19 -22.89
N ALA A 416 -67.17 82.14 -23.83
CA ALA A 416 -66.11 82.56 -24.75
C ALA A 416 -64.92 83.21 -24.03
N GLU A 417 -65.14 84.04 -23.01
CA GLU A 417 -64.08 84.63 -22.20
C GLU A 417 -63.32 83.58 -21.37
N LEU A 418 -64.03 82.60 -20.81
CA LEU A 418 -63.43 81.49 -20.05
C LEU A 418 -62.54 80.60 -20.94
N LEU A 419 -63.00 80.27 -22.15
CA LEU A 419 -62.22 79.49 -23.12
C LEU A 419 -60.99 80.28 -23.59
N ARG A 420 -61.16 81.57 -23.91
CA ARG A 420 -60.07 82.47 -24.29
C ARG A 420 -59.06 82.69 -23.14
N GLY A 421 -59.53 82.75 -21.90
CA GLY A 421 -58.68 82.82 -20.71
C GLY A 421 -57.89 81.53 -20.47
N ALA A 422 -58.50 80.37 -20.74
CA ALA A 422 -57.82 79.08 -20.68
C ALA A 422 -56.76 78.94 -21.79
N LEU A 423 -56.99 79.51 -22.97
CA LEU A 423 -56.01 79.58 -24.07
C LEU A 423 -54.88 80.58 -23.80
N GLY A 424 -55.19 81.69 -23.12
CA GLY A 424 -54.25 82.76 -22.80
C GLY A 424 -53.25 82.45 -21.69
N HIS A 425 -53.35 81.27 -21.06
CA HIS A 425 -52.44 80.84 -20.00
C HIS A 425 -51.22 80.05 -20.52
N GLU A 426 -50.85 80.23 -21.79
CA GLU A 426 -49.64 79.70 -22.42
C GLU A 426 -48.74 80.85 -22.93
N HIS A 427 -48.16 81.65 -22.02
CA HIS A 427 -46.83 82.26 -22.21
C HIS A 427 -46.29 82.94 -20.94
N ASN A 428 -45.91 82.18 -19.89
CA ASN A 428 -44.82 82.61 -18.99
C ASN A 428 -44.18 81.46 -18.20
N LEU A 429 -43.40 80.61 -18.88
CA LEU A 429 -42.26 79.91 -18.28
C LEU A 429 -41.11 79.91 -19.31
N LYS A 430 -40.27 80.95 -19.25
CA LYS A 430 -38.88 80.87 -19.71
C LYS A 430 -38.01 80.37 -18.55
N TYR A 431 -36.91 79.70 -18.92
CA TYR A 431 -35.79 79.17 -18.11
C TYR A 431 -36.03 77.75 -17.56
N GLU A 432 -35.16 76.75 -17.74
CA GLU A 432 -33.78 76.68 -18.24
C GLU A 432 -33.52 75.39 -19.04
N ASN A 433 -32.71 75.51 -20.09
CA ASN A 433 -31.88 74.43 -20.60
C ASN A 433 -30.86 74.04 -19.52
N LYS A 434 -30.82 72.77 -19.12
CA LYS A 434 -29.61 72.12 -18.60
C LYS A 434 -29.41 70.78 -19.29
N ASP A 435 -28.79 70.88 -20.46
CA ASP A 435 -27.82 69.88 -20.89
C ASP A 435 -26.58 70.04 -20.00
N GLU A 436 -26.28 69.04 -19.16
CA GLU A 436 -24.90 68.79 -18.75
C GLU A 436 -24.52 67.34 -19.04
N LYS A 437 -23.77 67.23 -20.14
CA LYS A 437 -22.92 66.12 -20.50
C LYS A 437 -21.50 66.57 -20.13
N ILE A 438 -20.91 66.03 -19.06
CA ILE A 438 -19.47 66.20 -18.80
C ILE A 438 -18.77 64.86 -18.97
N LYS A 439 -17.97 64.80 -20.04
CA LYS A 439 -16.91 63.83 -20.29
C LYS A 439 -15.64 64.26 -19.53
N SER A 440 -14.93 63.27 -19.01
CA SER A 440 -13.47 63.07 -18.99
C SER A 440 -12.52 64.28 -18.83
N GLN A 441 -11.58 64.18 -17.89
CA GLN A 441 -10.12 64.00 -18.09
C GLN A 441 -9.41 64.12 -16.72
N GLN A 442 -8.45 63.24 -16.37
CA GLN A 442 -6.99 63.49 -16.40
C GLN A 442 -6.60 64.88 -15.82
N ASN A 443 -5.63 65.07 -14.93
CA ASN A 443 -4.33 64.43 -14.78
C ASN A 443 -3.61 65.01 -13.54
N GLY A 444 -2.69 64.24 -12.92
CA GLY A 444 -1.53 64.73 -12.14
C GLY A 444 -1.80 65.45 -10.80
N SER A 445 -0.90 65.52 -9.82
CA SER A 445 0.50 65.10 -9.67
C SER A 445 0.89 65.31 -8.19
N LEU A 446 1.74 64.41 -7.66
CA LEU A 446 2.83 64.55 -6.67
C LEU A 446 2.72 65.69 -5.61
N ASP A 447 2.91 65.44 -4.31
CA ASP A 447 4.25 65.11 -3.78
C ASP A 447 4.22 64.52 -2.35
N SER A 448 5.42 64.17 -1.90
CA SER A 448 5.82 63.12 -0.96
C SER A 448 6.22 63.62 0.44
N LYS A 449 6.03 62.78 1.48
CA LYS A 449 7.10 62.24 2.36
C LYS A 449 6.59 61.47 3.60
N LYS A 450 6.97 60.18 3.63
CA LYS A 450 7.50 59.33 4.72
C LYS A 450 6.82 59.30 6.11
N GLN A 451 6.33 58.12 6.49
CA GLN A 451 7.02 57.20 7.42
C GLN A 451 6.38 55.80 7.39
N VAL A 452 7.20 54.75 7.53
CA VAL A 452 6.83 53.32 7.64
C VAL A 452 6.87 52.93 9.12
N PRO A 453 6.10 51.94 9.61
CA PRO A 453 6.60 50.54 9.55
C PRO A 453 5.55 49.42 9.33
N LEU A 454 5.99 48.42 8.56
CA LEU A 454 5.87 46.95 8.76
C LEU A 454 4.59 46.14 8.34
N MET A 455 4.77 45.46 7.18
CA MET A 455 4.48 44.06 6.80
C MET A 455 3.07 43.44 6.97
N SER A 456 2.41 43.18 5.83
CA SER A 456 2.39 41.86 5.17
C SER A 456 1.35 41.88 4.04
N SER A 457 1.81 41.85 2.80
CA SER A 457 0.91 41.71 1.64
C SER A 457 1.43 40.61 0.72
N GLU A 458 0.68 39.51 0.69
CA GLU A 458 0.78 38.47 -0.31
C GLU A 458 0.61 39.12 -1.69
N LYS A 459 1.70 39.21 -2.45
CA LYS A 459 1.64 39.63 -3.85
C LYS A 459 0.90 38.53 -4.61
N LYS A 460 -0.26 38.87 -5.19
CA LYS A 460 -0.98 37.99 -6.13
C LYS A 460 -0.02 37.59 -7.26
N GLU A 461 0.32 36.30 -7.32
CA GLU A 461 1.20 35.72 -8.35
C GLU A 461 0.59 35.95 -9.73
N LYS A 462 1.37 36.49 -10.67
CA LYS A 462 0.94 36.68 -12.06
C LYS A 462 0.71 35.30 -12.69
N PRO A 463 -0.46 35.01 -13.29
CA PRO A 463 -0.71 33.71 -13.93
C PRO A 463 0.32 33.42 -15.02
N TRP A 464 0.69 32.14 -15.17
CA TRP A 464 1.63 31.71 -16.22
C TRP A 464 0.95 31.78 -17.58
N SER A 465 1.56 32.48 -18.53
CA SER A 465 1.08 32.48 -19.92
C SER A 465 1.47 31.17 -20.62
N LYS A 466 0.75 30.82 -21.70
CA LYS A 466 1.04 29.61 -22.50
C LYS A 466 2.46 29.65 -23.10
N GLU A 467 2.90 30.82 -23.50
CA GLU A 467 4.25 31.07 -24.05
C GLU A 467 5.34 30.90 -22.98
N GLU A 468 5.11 31.41 -21.76
CA GLU A 468 6.02 31.22 -20.62
C GLU A 468 6.18 29.75 -20.25
N ILE A 469 5.10 28.97 -20.30
CA ILE A 469 5.12 27.51 -20.02
C ILE A 469 5.91 26.77 -21.11
N ASP A 470 5.75 27.15 -22.37
CA ASP A 470 6.48 26.53 -23.48
C ASP A 470 7.97 26.88 -23.45
N LEU A 471 8.32 28.11 -23.07
CA LEU A 471 9.70 28.53 -22.82
C LEU A 471 10.32 27.80 -21.63
N LEU A 472 9.57 27.60 -20.54
CA LEU A 472 10.00 26.80 -19.39
C LEU A 472 10.28 25.34 -19.80
N ARG A 473 9.41 24.73 -20.62
CA ARG A 473 9.61 23.37 -21.15
C ARG A 473 10.88 23.28 -22.01
N LYS A 474 11.10 24.26 -22.90
CA LYS A 474 12.31 24.35 -23.74
C LYS A 474 13.56 24.57 -22.88
N GLY A 475 13.51 25.44 -21.88
CA GLY A 475 14.60 25.70 -20.94
C GLY A 475 14.99 24.46 -20.14
N MET A 476 14.02 23.68 -19.67
CA MET A 476 14.28 22.43 -18.96
C MET A 476 14.96 21.34 -19.81
N LEU A 477 14.65 21.30 -21.12
CA LEU A 477 15.30 20.41 -22.07
C LEU A 477 16.70 20.90 -22.44
N LYS A 478 16.86 22.21 -22.63
CA LYS A 478 18.13 22.85 -22.99
C LYS A 478 19.17 22.80 -21.86
N TYR A 479 18.71 22.87 -20.61
CA TYR A 479 19.56 22.85 -19.41
C TYR A 479 19.19 21.64 -18.54
N PRO A 480 19.82 20.47 -18.74
CA PRO A 480 19.51 19.23 -18.03
C PRO A 480 20.01 19.22 -16.57
N LYS A 481 19.72 18.14 -15.83
CA LYS A 481 20.16 17.97 -14.45
C LYS A 481 21.70 17.87 -14.42
N GLY A 482 22.36 18.79 -13.70
CA GLY A 482 23.83 18.91 -13.66
C GLY A 482 24.35 20.26 -14.17
N THR A 483 23.52 21.08 -14.83
CA THR A 483 23.89 22.46 -15.16
C THR A 483 24.06 23.30 -13.89
N SER A 484 25.21 23.94 -13.70
CA SER A 484 25.46 24.86 -12.58
C SER A 484 24.48 26.04 -12.64
N ARG A 485 23.92 26.44 -11.49
CA ARG A 485 22.90 27.52 -11.39
C ARG A 485 21.72 27.33 -12.37
N ARG A 486 21.33 26.08 -12.62
CA ARG A 486 20.30 25.68 -13.58
C ARG A 486 19.05 26.56 -13.56
N TRP A 487 18.53 26.88 -12.38
CA TRP A 487 17.29 27.63 -12.25
C TRP A 487 17.44 29.12 -12.54
N GLU A 488 18.61 29.70 -12.28
CA GLU A 488 18.96 31.07 -12.67
C GLU A 488 19.08 31.14 -14.20
N VAL A 489 19.78 30.19 -14.82
CA VAL A 489 19.92 30.12 -16.28
C VAL A 489 18.57 29.91 -16.99
N ILE A 490 17.69 29.08 -16.43
CA ILE A 490 16.34 28.88 -16.96
C ILE A 490 15.48 30.14 -16.77
N SER A 491 15.65 30.86 -15.65
CA SER A 491 14.99 32.15 -15.40
C SER A 491 15.36 33.19 -16.45
N ASP A 492 16.66 33.35 -16.69
CA ASP A 492 17.19 34.28 -17.67
C ASP A 492 16.77 33.89 -19.09
N TYR A 493 16.70 32.58 -19.39
CA TYR A 493 16.23 32.06 -20.66
C TYR A 493 14.74 32.33 -20.93
N ILE A 494 13.90 32.33 -19.90
CA ILE A 494 12.48 32.68 -20.03
C ILE A 494 12.32 34.20 -20.21
N GLY A 495 13.19 35.00 -19.57
CA GLY A 495 13.29 36.44 -19.80
C GLY A 495 12.11 37.26 -19.26
N THR A 496 11.17 36.66 -18.52
CA THR A 496 9.97 37.34 -17.99
C THR A 496 10.10 37.80 -16.52
N ALA A 497 11.33 37.86 -16.00
CA ALA A 497 11.65 38.28 -14.63
C ALA A 497 10.95 37.47 -13.51
N ARG A 498 10.63 36.20 -13.78
CA ARG A 498 10.13 35.24 -12.78
C ARG A 498 11.24 34.85 -11.83
N THR A 499 10.93 34.69 -10.54
CA THR A 499 11.97 34.28 -9.58
C THR A 499 12.28 32.79 -9.69
N VAL A 500 13.46 32.39 -9.18
CA VAL A 500 13.86 30.97 -9.09
C VAL A 500 12.80 30.13 -8.35
N GLU A 501 12.16 30.71 -7.34
CA GLU A 501 11.09 30.06 -6.55
C GLU A 501 9.83 29.83 -7.38
N GLU A 502 9.42 30.81 -8.20
CA GLU A 502 8.27 30.69 -9.11
C GLU A 502 8.52 29.61 -10.19
N ILE A 503 9.74 29.53 -10.71
CA ILE A 503 10.15 28.53 -11.71
C ILE A 503 10.15 27.12 -11.11
N LEU A 504 10.67 26.97 -9.89
CA LEU A 504 10.64 25.70 -9.15
C LEU A 504 9.21 25.26 -8.88
N LYS A 505 8.35 26.19 -8.46
CA LYS A 505 6.93 25.93 -8.18
C LYS A 505 6.20 25.53 -9.46
N ALA A 506 6.33 26.28 -10.55
CA ALA A 506 5.70 25.99 -11.84
C ALA A 506 6.20 24.69 -12.47
N THR A 507 7.49 24.38 -12.32
CA THR A 507 8.01 23.08 -12.75
C THR A 507 7.30 21.94 -12.01
N LYS A 508 7.09 22.09 -10.70
CA LYS A 508 6.42 21.09 -9.85
C LYS A 508 4.90 21.02 -10.07
N THR A 509 4.24 22.14 -10.34
CA THR A 509 2.77 22.23 -10.44
C THR A 509 2.23 22.16 -11.87
N VAL A 510 2.93 22.75 -12.85
CA VAL A 510 2.47 22.89 -14.25
C VAL A 510 3.10 21.83 -15.18
N LEU A 511 4.36 21.42 -14.96
CA LEU A 511 5.03 20.45 -15.83
C LEU A 511 5.10 19.01 -15.27
N LEU A 512 5.23 18.85 -13.95
CA LEU A 512 5.36 17.52 -13.30
C LEU A 512 4.01 16.90 -12.90
N GLN A 513 2.89 17.62 -13.04
CA GLN A 513 1.59 16.97 -12.97
C GLN A 513 1.45 16.05 -14.18
N LYS A 514 1.30 14.75 -13.92
CA LYS A 514 0.86 13.80 -14.94
C LYS A 514 -0.45 14.34 -15.53
N PRO A 515 -0.62 14.37 -16.87
CA PRO A 515 -1.90 14.74 -17.43
C PRO A 515 -2.97 13.83 -16.83
N ASP A 516 -4.08 14.44 -16.44
CA ASP A 516 -5.26 13.73 -15.93
C ASP A 516 -5.56 12.56 -16.87
N SER A 517 -5.55 11.34 -16.34
CA SER A 517 -5.70 10.11 -17.16
C SER A 517 -7.00 10.11 -17.95
N ALA A 518 -7.99 10.90 -17.52
CA ALA A 518 -9.24 11.13 -18.23
C ALA A 518 -9.06 11.88 -19.56
N LYS A 519 -8.06 12.76 -19.70
CA LYS A 519 -7.82 13.57 -20.92
C LYS A 519 -6.68 13.05 -21.80
N ALA A 520 -5.95 12.04 -21.32
CA ALA A 520 -4.84 11.43 -22.06
C ALA A 520 -5.29 10.68 -23.32
N PHE A 521 -6.53 10.17 -23.32
CA PHE A 521 -7.10 9.45 -24.46
C PHE A 521 -7.55 10.38 -25.60
N ASP A 522 -8.18 11.51 -25.27
CA ASP A 522 -8.60 12.50 -26.27
C ASP A 522 -7.42 13.14 -26.99
N SER A 523 -6.35 13.46 -26.24
CA SER A 523 -5.12 14.00 -26.84
C SER A 523 -4.36 12.96 -27.68
N PHE A 524 -4.59 11.67 -27.44
CA PHE A 524 -4.07 10.58 -28.29
C PHE A 524 -4.86 10.45 -29.61
N LEU A 525 -6.17 10.70 -29.57
CA LEU A 525 -7.03 10.72 -30.76
C LEU A 525 -6.74 11.93 -31.66
N GLU A 526 -6.54 13.13 -31.08
CA GLU A 526 -6.18 14.35 -31.84
C GLU A 526 -4.82 14.24 -32.56
N LYS A 527 -3.88 13.46 -32.02
CA LYS A 527 -2.51 13.35 -32.56
C LYS A 527 -2.35 12.29 -33.65
N ARG A 528 -3.41 11.55 -33.99
CA ARG A 528 -3.38 10.66 -35.17
C ARG A 528 -3.78 11.44 -36.41
N LYS A 529 -2.91 11.41 -37.43
CA LYS A 529 -3.29 11.82 -38.79
C LYS A 529 -4.44 10.92 -39.27
N PRO A 530 -5.48 11.44 -39.96
CA PRO A 530 -6.51 10.60 -40.55
C PRO A 530 -5.86 9.67 -41.58
N ALA A 531 -6.18 8.37 -41.52
CA ALA A 531 -5.72 7.40 -42.49
C ALA A 531 -6.31 7.73 -43.88
N PRO A 532 -5.57 7.53 -44.99
CA PRO A 532 -6.10 7.77 -46.32
C PRO A 532 -7.27 6.83 -46.61
N THR A 533 -8.35 7.41 -47.14
CA THR A 533 -9.58 6.73 -47.53
C THR A 533 -9.28 5.76 -48.68
N ILE A 534 -9.28 4.46 -48.39
CA ILE A 534 -9.24 3.43 -49.42
C ILE A 534 -10.66 3.30 -49.96
N VAL A 535 -10.89 3.81 -51.17
CA VAL A 535 -12.12 3.59 -51.92
C VAL A 535 -12.09 2.15 -52.43
N SER A 536 -12.84 1.26 -51.81
CA SER A 536 -13.12 -0.07 -52.36
C SER A 536 -14.46 -0.01 -53.10
N PRO A 537 -14.53 -0.43 -54.38
CA PRO A 537 -15.73 -0.33 -55.18
C PRO A 537 -16.57 -1.58 -54.95
N LEU A 538 -17.61 -1.50 -54.14
CA LEU A 538 -18.83 -2.28 -54.32
C LEU A 538 -19.92 -1.68 -53.41
N SER A 539 -20.69 -0.76 -53.98
CA SER A 539 -21.94 -0.28 -53.40
C SER A 539 -23.08 -0.89 -54.20
N THR A 540 -23.86 -1.73 -53.52
CA THR A 540 -25.26 -2.07 -53.78
C THR A 540 -25.73 -2.76 -52.48
N ARG A 541 -26.84 -2.41 -51.81
CA ARG A 541 -28.02 -1.64 -52.17
C ARG A 541 -28.90 -1.52 -50.91
N ALA A 542 -29.51 -0.34 -50.73
CA ALA A 542 -30.78 -0.01 -50.07
C ALA A 542 -31.00 -0.25 -48.55
N GLU A 543 -31.30 0.86 -47.88
CA GLU A 543 -32.11 0.95 -46.65
C GLU A 543 -33.52 0.39 -46.88
N VAL A 544 -34.10 -0.34 -45.91
CA VAL A 544 -35.47 -0.13 -45.39
C VAL A 544 -35.59 -0.74 -43.98
N GLU A 545 -36.34 -0.02 -43.15
CA GLU A 545 -36.81 -0.29 -41.79
C GLU A 545 -37.56 -1.64 -41.58
N GLY A 546 -37.55 -2.11 -40.31
CA GLY A 546 -38.78 -2.48 -39.60
C GLY A 546 -39.40 -3.89 -39.74
N VAL A 547 -39.52 -4.55 -38.57
CA VAL A 547 -40.71 -5.30 -38.07
C VAL A 547 -40.95 -6.77 -38.50
N GLU A 548 -40.93 -7.61 -37.45
CA GLU A 548 -41.72 -8.81 -37.08
C GLU A 548 -41.93 -10.07 -37.97
N ASN A 549 -41.78 -11.21 -37.27
CA ASN A 549 -42.56 -12.47 -37.29
C ASN A 549 -42.79 -13.24 -38.61
N SER A 550 -42.28 -14.48 -38.69
CA SER A 550 -43.04 -15.73 -38.44
C SER A 550 -42.46 -16.98 -39.15
N SER A 551 -42.58 -18.11 -38.43
CA SER A 551 -42.79 -19.51 -38.86
C SER A 551 -41.78 -20.31 -39.72
N LYS A 552 -41.32 -21.41 -39.10
CA LYS A 552 -41.10 -22.82 -39.57
C LYS A 552 -42.07 -23.31 -40.68
N PRO A 553 -41.95 -24.52 -41.30
CA PRO A 553 -41.23 -25.77 -40.93
C PRO A 553 -40.39 -26.34 -42.13
N GLU A 554 -39.76 -27.52 -42.22
CA GLU A 554 -40.03 -28.96 -41.95
C GLU A 554 -38.64 -29.68 -41.93
N SER A 555 -38.25 -30.68 -41.12
CA SER A 555 -38.76 -31.99 -40.66
C SER A 555 -38.47 -33.20 -41.57
N GLY A 556 -37.81 -34.24 -40.99
CA GLY A 556 -37.69 -35.62 -41.49
C GLY A 556 -36.29 -36.23 -41.24
N SER A 557 -35.99 -36.89 -40.10
CA SER A 557 -36.19 -38.34 -39.77
C SER A 557 -35.30 -39.28 -40.63
N ALA A 558 -34.64 -40.37 -40.17
CA ALA A 558 -34.47 -41.11 -38.90
C ALA A 558 -33.25 -42.08 -39.10
N LYS A 559 -32.34 -42.31 -38.13
CA LYS A 559 -32.18 -43.52 -37.24
C LYS A 559 -31.96 -44.86 -38.03
N VAL A 560 -30.91 -45.69 -37.84
CA VAL A 560 -30.67 -46.67 -36.74
C VAL A 560 -29.39 -47.52 -37.01
N ALA A 561 -28.73 -48.00 -35.93
CA ALA A 561 -27.87 -49.21 -35.75
C ALA A 561 -26.47 -49.30 -36.41
N ASP A 562 -25.47 -50.04 -35.91
CA ASP A 562 -25.14 -50.75 -34.65
C ASP A 562 -23.72 -51.39 -34.84
N SER A 563 -23.10 -51.84 -33.74
CA SER A 563 -21.98 -52.81 -33.61
C SER A 563 -20.56 -52.33 -34.00
N GLN A 564 -19.52 -52.27 -33.16
CA GLN A 564 -18.89 -53.13 -32.13
C GLN A 564 -17.60 -53.80 -32.65
N GLU A 565 -16.61 -53.90 -31.76
CA GLU A 565 -15.37 -54.71 -31.76
C GLU A 565 -13.99 -54.07 -32.06
N THR A 566 -13.13 -54.25 -31.06
CA THR A 566 -11.65 -54.16 -30.98
C THR A 566 -10.98 -55.41 -31.62
N PRO A 567 -9.66 -55.74 -31.50
CA PRO A 567 -8.50 -55.05 -30.92
C PRO A 567 -7.15 -55.18 -31.71
N SER A 568 -6.11 -54.51 -31.17
CA SER A 568 -4.70 -54.98 -31.02
C SER A 568 -3.66 -54.92 -32.16
N GLN A 569 -2.48 -54.40 -31.74
CA GLN A 569 -1.10 -54.80 -32.08
C GLN A 569 -0.58 -54.43 -33.50
N ASN A 570 0.69 -54.08 -33.77
CA ASN A 570 1.94 -53.91 -33.02
C ASN A 570 2.98 -53.25 -33.97
N THR A 571 4.16 -52.92 -33.42
CA THR A 571 5.50 -52.85 -34.07
C THR A 571 5.98 -51.56 -34.79
N ASN A 572 7.16 -51.10 -34.31
CA ASN A 572 8.42 -50.72 -35.01
C ASN A 572 8.38 -49.87 -36.29
N SER A 573 9.38 -49.07 -36.66
CA SER A 573 10.63 -48.53 -36.11
C SER A 573 11.25 -47.74 -37.28
N GLN A 574 12.03 -46.69 -36.99
CA GLN A 574 13.07 -46.11 -37.88
C GLN A 574 12.60 -45.46 -39.19
N ASN A 575 13.30 -44.56 -39.86
CA ASN A 575 14.30 -43.52 -39.61
C ASN A 575 14.37 -42.77 -40.96
N THR A 576 14.72 -41.47 -40.96
CA THR A 576 15.50 -40.73 -42.01
C THR A 576 15.02 -40.83 -43.48
N GLU A 577 14.95 -39.81 -44.32
CA GLU A 577 15.48 -38.46 -44.43
C GLU A 577 14.81 -37.90 -45.69
N ASP A 578 14.50 -36.60 -45.75
CA ASP A 578 14.39 -35.92 -47.05
C ASP A 578 14.57 -34.41 -46.90
N ALA A 579 15.28 -33.84 -47.87
CA ALA A 579 15.44 -32.42 -48.13
C ALA A 579 15.06 -32.15 -49.60
N PRO A 580 14.99 -30.89 -50.06
CA PRO A 580 13.87 -29.98 -49.89
C PRO A 580 13.32 -29.49 -51.26
N THR A 581 12.11 -28.93 -51.34
CA THR A 581 11.78 -27.67 -52.09
C THR A 581 10.28 -27.30 -52.16
N ALA A 582 10.04 -26.01 -51.91
CA ALA A 582 9.13 -25.06 -52.59
C ALA A 582 7.58 -25.18 -52.57
N ASN A 583 6.98 -24.23 -51.83
CA ASN A 583 5.84 -23.35 -52.13
C ASN A 583 4.41 -23.89 -52.36
N GLY A 584 3.47 -23.40 -51.52
CA GLY A 584 2.18 -22.90 -52.02
C GLY A 584 0.90 -23.16 -51.20
N VAL A 585 0.54 -22.19 -50.33
CA VAL A 585 -0.82 -21.71 -50.02
C VAL A 585 -1.79 -22.56 -49.15
N SER A 586 -2.01 -22.03 -47.94
CA SER A 586 -3.24 -21.83 -47.13
C SER A 586 -4.33 -22.93 -47.00
N SER A 587 -4.50 -23.41 -45.77
CA SER A 587 -5.82 -23.71 -45.20
C SER A 587 -5.87 -23.27 -43.73
N SER A 588 -6.85 -22.41 -43.45
CA SER A 588 -7.25 -21.93 -42.12
C SER A 588 -7.88 -23.06 -41.30
N SER A 589 -7.68 -22.99 -39.99
CA SER A 589 -8.22 -23.84 -38.92
C SER A 589 -7.76 -25.29 -38.90
N ASP A 590 -6.50 -25.52 -38.51
CA ASP A 590 -6.21 -26.37 -37.34
C ASP A 590 -4.72 -26.33 -36.95
N SER A 591 -4.42 -26.79 -35.73
CA SER A 591 -3.09 -27.05 -35.15
C SER A 591 -2.52 -26.06 -34.10
N ASP A 592 -3.33 -25.69 -33.10
CA ASP A 592 -2.81 -25.48 -31.73
C ASP A 592 -2.53 -26.83 -31.03
N VAL A 593 -2.29 -27.90 -31.80
CA VAL A 593 -1.84 -29.21 -31.34
C VAL A 593 -0.33 -29.18 -31.19
N TRP A 594 0.17 -29.51 -30.01
CA TRP A 594 1.59 -29.52 -29.68
C TRP A 594 2.10 -30.96 -29.63
N SER A 595 3.15 -31.28 -30.38
CA SER A 595 3.82 -32.57 -30.24
C SER A 595 4.78 -32.56 -29.04
N ALA A 596 5.07 -33.74 -28.48
CA ALA A 596 6.04 -33.87 -27.38
C ALA A 596 7.44 -33.33 -27.78
N VAL A 597 7.79 -33.42 -29.07
CA VAL A 597 9.05 -32.87 -29.60
C VAL A 597 9.03 -31.34 -29.58
N GLN A 598 7.92 -30.72 -29.99
CA GLN A 598 7.75 -29.26 -29.96
C GLN A 598 7.73 -28.70 -28.54
N GLU A 599 7.13 -29.43 -27.59
CA GLU A 599 7.14 -29.03 -26.17
C GLU A 599 8.54 -29.11 -25.56
N LYS A 600 9.31 -30.18 -25.85
CA LYS A 600 10.71 -30.29 -25.43
C LYS A 600 11.58 -29.20 -26.06
N ALA A 601 11.40 -28.93 -27.36
CA ALA A 601 12.09 -27.86 -28.07
C ALA A 601 11.77 -26.48 -27.46
N LEU A 602 10.52 -26.21 -27.09
CA LEU A 602 10.13 -24.97 -26.42
C LEU A 602 10.81 -24.83 -25.06
N VAL A 603 10.81 -25.88 -24.24
CA VAL A 603 11.47 -25.87 -22.92
C VAL A 603 12.98 -25.68 -23.06
N GLN A 604 13.61 -26.35 -24.04
CA GLN A 604 15.03 -26.19 -24.33
C GLN A 604 15.34 -24.77 -24.82
N ALA A 605 14.56 -24.23 -25.76
CA ALA A 605 14.71 -22.86 -26.26
C ALA A 605 14.54 -21.80 -25.15
N LEU A 606 13.63 -22.04 -24.20
CA LEU A 606 13.43 -21.15 -23.06
C LEU A 606 14.59 -21.20 -22.05
N LYS A 607 15.32 -22.32 -21.98
CA LYS A 607 16.56 -22.46 -21.19
C LYS A 607 17.74 -21.80 -21.90
N THR A 608 17.86 -21.95 -23.22
CA THR A 608 18.95 -21.36 -24.02
C THR A 608 18.81 -19.86 -24.18
N PHE A 609 17.58 -19.32 -24.16
CA PHE A 609 17.30 -17.89 -24.26
C PHE A 609 16.61 -17.36 -23.00
N PRO A 610 17.38 -16.91 -21.98
CA PRO A 610 16.88 -16.26 -20.76
C PRO A 610 16.08 -14.98 -21.02
N LYS A 611 15.46 -14.42 -19.97
CA LYS A 611 14.53 -13.27 -20.08
C LYS A 611 15.21 -12.00 -20.60
N GLU A 612 16.53 -11.92 -20.44
CA GLU A 612 17.40 -10.80 -20.74
C GLU A 612 17.88 -10.82 -22.21
N THR A 613 17.59 -11.89 -22.95
CA THR A 613 17.99 -12.01 -24.36
C THR A 613 17.19 -11.03 -25.24
N SER A 614 17.88 -10.17 -25.98
CA SER A 614 17.25 -9.33 -27.00
C SER A 614 16.54 -10.17 -28.05
N GLN A 615 15.32 -9.79 -28.43
CA GLN A 615 14.46 -10.56 -29.33
C GLN A 615 14.23 -12.02 -28.91
N ARG A 616 14.17 -12.27 -27.59
CA ARG A 616 13.99 -13.61 -26.99
C ARG A 616 12.95 -14.45 -27.70
N TRP A 617 11.76 -13.89 -27.92
CA TRP A 617 10.63 -14.63 -28.44
C TRP A 617 10.72 -14.94 -29.93
N GLU A 618 11.46 -14.14 -30.70
CA GLU A 618 11.78 -14.45 -32.09
C GLU A 618 12.74 -15.65 -32.13
N ARG A 619 13.80 -15.61 -31.33
CA ARG A 619 14.78 -16.72 -31.21
C ARG A 619 14.15 -18.01 -30.70
N VAL A 620 13.23 -17.91 -29.73
CA VAL A 620 12.47 -19.06 -29.22
C VAL A 620 11.55 -19.63 -30.30
N ALA A 621 10.89 -18.80 -31.11
CA ALA A 621 10.06 -19.28 -32.21
C ALA A 621 10.89 -19.96 -33.30
N THR A 622 12.05 -19.40 -33.65
CA THR A 622 12.98 -20.02 -34.62
C THR A 622 13.47 -21.40 -34.16
N ALA A 623 13.64 -21.59 -32.85
CA ALA A 623 14.07 -22.86 -32.27
C ALA A 623 12.95 -23.90 -32.08
N VAL A 624 11.67 -23.55 -32.33
CA VAL A 624 10.52 -24.46 -32.22
C VAL A 624 9.91 -24.70 -33.60
N PRO A 625 10.15 -25.87 -34.22
CA PRO A 625 9.70 -26.15 -35.58
C PRO A 625 8.18 -26.02 -35.74
N GLY A 626 7.76 -25.21 -36.73
CA GLY A 626 6.36 -25.08 -37.13
C GLY A 626 5.46 -24.31 -36.16
N LYS A 627 6.01 -23.60 -35.16
CA LYS A 627 5.23 -22.77 -34.23
C LYS A 627 5.61 -21.29 -34.32
N THR A 628 4.59 -20.45 -34.31
CA THR A 628 4.75 -18.99 -34.34
C THR A 628 5.12 -18.44 -32.97
N MET A 629 5.69 -17.22 -32.95
CA MET A 629 6.00 -16.48 -31.72
C MET A 629 4.81 -16.40 -30.75
N ASN A 630 3.60 -16.18 -31.28
CA ASN A 630 2.39 -16.08 -30.46
C ASN A 630 1.98 -17.43 -29.86
N GLN A 631 2.12 -18.52 -30.61
CA GLN A 631 1.87 -19.88 -30.10
C GLN A 631 2.86 -20.25 -29.00
N CYS A 632 4.16 -19.98 -29.17
CA CYS A 632 5.18 -20.22 -28.15
C CYS A 632 4.93 -19.43 -26.85
N LYS A 633 4.50 -18.16 -26.97
CA LYS A 633 4.10 -17.34 -25.81
C LYS A 633 2.88 -17.91 -25.09
N LYS A 634 1.85 -18.33 -25.84
CA LYS A 634 0.61 -18.91 -25.29
C LYS A 634 0.90 -20.22 -24.55
N LYS A 635 1.68 -21.12 -25.15
CA LYS A 635 2.07 -22.40 -24.52
C LYS A 635 2.94 -22.20 -23.28
N PHE A 636 3.84 -21.23 -23.30
CA PHE A 636 4.62 -20.86 -22.10
C PHE A 636 3.74 -20.33 -20.97
N ALA A 637 2.71 -19.53 -21.27
CA ALA A 637 1.76 -19.06 -20.27
C ALA A 637 1.00 -20.23 -19.61
N LEU A 638 0.52 -21.18 -20.42
CA LEU A 638 -0.13 -22.41 -19.93
C LEU A 638 0.80 -23.28 -19.07
N LEU A 639 2.06 -23.46 -19.48
CA LEU A 639 3.04 -24.20 -18.68
C LEU A 639 3.32 -23.53 -17.33
N LYS A 640 3.35 -22.19 -17.31
CA LYS A 640 3.52 -21.41 -16.08
C LYS A 640 2.30 -21.49 -15.16
N GLU A 641 1.10 -21.52 -15.72
CA GLU A 641 -0.15 -21.71 -14.98
C GLU A 641 -0.24 -23.13 -14.41
N ASN A 642 0.04 -24.15 -15.20
CA ASN A 642 0.08 -25.55 -14.76
C ASN A 642 1.13 -25.80 -13.66
N PHE A 643 2.27 -25.11 -13.72
CA PHE A 643 3.27 -25.19 -12.66
C PHE A 643 2.81 -24.48 -11.37
N ARG A 644 2.08 -23.37 -11.50
CA ARG A 644 1.49 -22.65 -10.35
C ARG A 644 0.35 -23.44 -9.71
N SER A 645 -0.52 -24.05 -10.51
CA SER A 645 -1.65 -24.85 -10.02
C SER A 645 -1.19 -26.17 -9.39
N LYS A 646 -0.15 -26.83 -9.93
CA LYS A 646 0.48 -27.98 -9.24
C LYS A 646 1.17 -27.59 -7.94
N LYS A 647 1.67 -26.35 -7.82
CA LYS A 647 2.28 -25.84 -6.58
C LYS A 647 1.25 -25.39 -5.55
N SER A 648 -0.02 -25.18 -5.94
CA SER A 648 -1.12 -24.89 -5.01
C SER A 648 -1.94 -26.13 -4.63
N ALA A 649 -1.72 -27.26 -5.31
CA ALA A 649 -2.38 -28.54 -5.06
C ALA A 649 -1.51 -29.55 -4.30
N VAL A 650 -0.28 -29.15 -3.96
CA VAL A 650 0.66 -29.82 -3.05
C VAL A 650 0.90 -28.84 -1.91
#